data_AF-D0NAS4-F1
#
_entry.id   AF-D0NAS4-F1
#
_cell.length_a   1.000
_cell.length_b   1.000
_cell.length_c   1.000
_cell.angle_alpha   90.00
_cell.angle_beta   90.00
_cell.angle_gamma   90.00
#
_symmetry.space_group_name_H-M   'P 1'
#
loop_
_entity.id
_entity.type
_entity.pdbx_description
1 polymer ?
#
loop_
_entity_poly.entity_id
_entity_poly.type
_entity_poly.pdbx_seq_one_letter_code
_entity_poly.pdbx_strand_id
1 'polypeptide(L)'
;MTRWKRLVLDLYDRIGVFGQEATLVIKRLDLLPTAIVNQIQALMTTGEVPGILSLEEQVNLATRVCDERLLALKAQHAALVAQIRAQAEAARDQALAILHQKQRDAPTTPMLDAFQQVETRYQRELRSKLARVDLRYQQDSDDLRRQREVESESVAATVMALTRPLGVTSGKWASAVARMCAKLRVVLLVDKEHAKSVRTTNPSIFSTCDVVSMPQLDRDSLRTIVLWSVACMATEMHLAREEAFRAKTAWFLDLSNRLDRDLCALRSSDKLLTEQLSTIDQQLINDEVKLTEQKQDAERIRLIMERFRAAADEQILITNEAQEQAQKELKEPMSCLEEANRALLLVDRRHIIEIKSFGSPPPLVHLVLGAICVLFQLESSWESARRLLLGDANFVQNLLQFNKDAVSAATLTKLESEFLSDERFRREEVERQSVAAASMVGWVRAIHQYATSRHKVQPTLDKLDKAQGRLQLIMREFQVSRDRAGDADAAWQATQAAIDTASTRKDALRSEMTSLSARCDSGQLAVEALTEDRELQREAANAISMRRGFSLTTWNALLSAGALTYACELSALSVREQVFQAWGAAYCCYGGLTPGCPPTSTCCTFVPSISVTTKLVTSVGDLIFSRRRLWDASLLSLVALTSSLPAVMITRFSSEMEQLLVSCARRVWHWPQLHMVHARARDFDDVFKVAARSGHQLVVLDVEPHDAQPLNEENEYSDAMDTIALHPNFRLILTSHACRDSFGEILHKMPTLDGYLHSDDMVDVMLDKISSESGKFTLKTALKDHALLAQQYEAAQNQLTKLLEAAAVTTQFPLSQTKALRERVTALQQARQILRDKRRDIQEQLRLVKLQCTPIARTGAAVFNAFNAVLNGYTSPPLTLQTGIGSSCK
;
A
#
# COMPACT_ATOMS: atom_id res chain seq x y z
N MET A 1 -28.02 -51.91 -33.42
CA MET A 1 -28.85 -51.77 -34.66
C MET A 1 -29.89 -50.64 -34.57
N THR A 2 -30.50 -50.37 -33.41
CA THR A 2 -31.61 -49.40 -33.25
C THR A 2 -31.24 -47.93 -33.54
N ARG A 3 -30.05 -47.44 -33.13
CA ARG A 3 -29.63 -46.04 -33.36
C ARG A 3 -29.36 -45.72 -34.84
N TRP A 4 -28.71 -46.64 -35.56
CA TRP A 4 -28.48 -46.50 -37.00
C TRP A 4 -29.80 -46.50 -37.78
N LYS A 5 -30.70 -47.45 -37.48
CA LYS A 5 -32.03 -47.47 -38.09
C LYS A 5 -32.82 -46.17 -37.84
N ARG A 6 -32.78 -45.62 -36.62
CA ARG A 6 -33.41 -44.31 -36.31
C ARG A 6 -32.81 -43.17 -37.12
N LEU A 7 -31.47 -43.09 -37.21
CA LEU A 7 -30.80 -42.07 -38.04
C LEU A 7 -31.19 -42.18 -39.52
N VAL A 8 -31.26 -43.41 -40.05
CA VAL A 8 -31.68 -43.65 -41.43
C VAL A 8 -33.14 -43.23 -41.64
N LEU A 9 -34.04 -43.55 -40.71
CA LEU A 9 -35.43 -43.08 -40.73
C LEU A 9 -35.52 -41.54 -40.72
N ASP A 10 -34.74 -40.87 -39.86
CA ASP A 10 -34.68 -39.40 -39.81
C ASP A 10 -34.16 -38.81 -41.13
N LEU A 11 -33.20 -39.47 -41.79
CA LEU A 11 -32.69 -39.05 -43.09
C LEU A 11 -33.75 -39.21 -44.18
N TYR A 12 -34.46 -40.35 -44.23
CA TYR A 12 -35.58 -40.54 -45.17
C TYR A 12 -36.71 -39.53 -44.92
N ASP A 13 -36.97 -39.17 -43.67
CA ASP A 13 -37.97 -38.15 -43.35
C ASP A 13 -37.51 -36.76 -43.82
N ARG A 14 -36.30 -36.33 -43.45
CA ARG A 14 -35.80 -34.98 -43.80
C ARG A 14 -35.55 -34.80 -45.30
N ILE A 15 -34.95 -35.79 -45.95
CA ILE A 15 -34.51 -35.69 -47.35
C ILE A 15 -35.56 -36.29 -48.29
N GLY A 16 -36.03 -37.50 -48.02
CA GLY A 16 -37.01 -38.18 -48.87
C GLY A 16 -38.39 -37.52 -48.82
N VAL A 17 -38.93 -37.30 -47.62
CA VAL A 17 -40.27 -36.74 -47.42
C VAL A 17 -40.28 -35.22 -47.63
N PHE A 18 -39.38 -34.48 -46.96
CA PHE A 18 -39.35 -33.01 -47.00
C PHE A 18 -38.42 -32.41 -48.06
N GLY A 19 -37.55 -33.19 -48.71
CA GLY A 19 -36.67 -32.69 -49.76
C GLY A 19 -35.56 -31.76 -49.28
N GLN A 20 -35.13 -31.83 -48.02
CA GLN A 20 -34.04 -31.01 -47.49
C GLN A 20 -32.67 -31.54 -47.95
N GLU A 21 -31.68 -30.66 -48.09
CA GLU A 21 -30.28 -31.07 -48.24
C GLU A 21 -29.69 -31.41 -46.86
N ALA A 22 -29.00 -32.53 -46.76
CA ALA A 22 -28.33 -32.94 -45.53
C ALA A 22 -26.96 -33.52 -45.82
N THR A 23 -26.01 -33.23 -44.92
CA THR A 23 -24.65 -33.76 -44.97
C THR A 23 -24.44 -34.73 -43.82
N LEU A 24 -24.20 -36.00 -44.14
CA LEU A 24 -23.81 -37.03 -43.18
C LEU A 24 -22.28 -37.02 -43.04
N VAL A 25 -21.78 -36.57 -41.88
CA VAL A 25 -20.34 -36.56 -41.59
C VAL A 25 -19.98 -37.74 -40.70
N ILE A 26 -19.16 -38.64 -41.23
CA ILE A 26 -18.64 -39.79 -40.50
C ILE A 26 -17.18 -39.52 -40.16
N LYS A 27 -16.91 -39.32 -38.86
CA LYS A 27 -15.58 -38.94 -38.37
C LYS A 27 -14.59 -40.10 -38.31
N ARG A 28 -15.06 -41.33 -38.06
CA ARG A 28 -14.23 -42.54 -38.01
C ARG A 28 -14.95 -43.68 -38.72
N LEU A 29 -14.50 -44.00 -39.93
CA LEU A 29 -15.05 -45.08 -40.73
C LEU A 29 -14.59 -46.46 -40.20
N ASP A 30 -13.42 -46.51 -39.58
CA ASP A 30 -12.69 -47.72 -39.20
C ASP A 30 -13.38 -48.52 -38.08
N LEU A 31 -14.15 -47.83 -37.25
CA LEU A 31 -14.89 -48.43 -36.13
C LEU A 31 -16.29 -48.91 -36.51
N LEU A 32 -16.76 -48.60 -37.71
CA LEU A 32 -18.09 -49.01 -38.14
C LEU A 32 -18.06 -50.47 -38.63
N PRO A 33 -19.01 -51.31 -38.19
CA PRO A 33 -19.18 -52.66 -38.73
C PRO A 33 -19.33 -52.61 -40.26
N THR A 34 -18.71 -53.57 -40.95
CA THR A 34 -18.78 -53.69 -42.42
C THR A 34 -20.21 -53.69 -42.96
N ALA A 35 -21.16 -54.23 -42.20
CA ALA A 35 -22.59 -54.17 -42.54
C ALA A 35 -23.13 -52.74 -42.65
N ILE A 36 -22.81 -51.85 -41.70
CA ILE A 36 -23.24 -50.44 -41.74
C ILE A 36 -22.54 -49.70 -42.88
N VAL A 37 -21.28 -50.03 -43.11
CA VAL A 37 -20.48 -49.43 -44.19
C VAL A 37 -21.06 -49.77 -45.57
N ASN A 38 -21.46 -51.03 -45.79
CA ASN A 38 -22.18 -51.46 -47.00
C ASN A 38 -23.56 -50.80 -47.14
N GLN A 39 -24.25 -50.57 -46.02
CA GLN A 39 -25.53 -49.86 -46.01
C GLN A 39 -25.38 -48.38 -46.37
N ILE A 40 -24.32 -47.71 -45.91
CA ILE A 40 -23.97 -46.34 -46.32
C ILE A 40 -23.67 -46.32 -47.82
N GLN A 41 -22.94 -47.31 -48.34
CA GLN A 41 -22.69 -47.41 -49.77
C GLN A 41 -23.99 -47.56 -50.58
N ALA A 42 -24.91 -48.43 -50.15
CA ALA A 42 -26.23 -48.58 -50.77
C ALA A 42 -27.03 -47.26 -50.71
N LEU A 43 -26.95 -46.54 -49.60
CA LEU A 43 -27.59 -45.23 -49.46
C LEU A 43 -27.04 -44.20 -50.46
N MET A 44 -25.74 -44.26 -50.80
CA MET A 44 -25.10 -43.38 -51.78
C MET A 44 -25.42 -43.78 -53.23
N THR A 45 -25.47 -45.07 -53.55
CA THR A 45 -25.63 -45.56 -54.93
C THR A 45 -27.09 -45.75 -55.34
N THR A 46 -27.89 -46.36 -54.47
CA THR A 46 -29.28 -46.73 -54.76
C THR A 46 -30.29 -45.84 -54.04
N GLY A 47 -29.89 -45.06 -53.03
CA GLY A 47 -30.80 -44.21 -52.24
C GLY A 47 -31.72 -45.01 -51.31
N GLU A 48 -31.77 -46.32 -51.48
CA GLU A 48 -32.46 -47.30 -50.64
C GLU A 48 -31.46 -48.20 -49.93
N VAL A 49 -31.75 -48.51 -48.66
CA VAL A 49 -31.03 -49.54 -47.92
C VAL A 49 -31.93 -50.77 -47.76
N PRO A 50 -31.63 -51.88 -48.46
CA PRO A 50 -32.49 -53.06 -48.45
C PRO A 50 -32.56 -53.68 -47.05
N GLY A 51 -33.78 -54.00 -46.61
CA GLY A 51 -34.04 -54.75 -45.37
C GLY A 51 -34.01 -53.96 -44.05
N ILE A 52 -33.71 -52.66 -44.05
CA ILE A 52 -33.74 -51.82 -42.83
C ILE A 52 -35.16 -51.35 -42.47
N LEU A 53 -35.94 -50.97 -43.48
CA LEU A 53 -37.29 -50.42 -43.33
C LEU A 53 -38.33 -51.53 -43.55
N SER A 54 -39.35 -51.59 -42.69
CA SER A 54 -40.50 -52.46 -42.93
C SER A 54 -41.39 -51.89 -44.04
N LEU A 55 -42.21 -52.74 -44.67
CA LEU A 55 -43.14 -52.29 -45.71
C LEU A 55 -44.13 -51.24 -45.16
N GLU A 56 -44.55 -51.37 -43.90
CA GLU A 56 -45.41 -50.40 -43.22
C GLU A 56 -44.72 -49.04 -43.03
N GLU A 57 -43.44 -49.03 -42.62
CA GLU A 57 -42.64 -47.82 -42.47
C GLU A 57 -42.45 -47.12 -43.83
N GLN A 58 -42.19 -47.88 -44.90
CA GLN A 58 -42.06 -47.35 -46.27
C GLN A 58 -43.38 -46.74 -46.77
N VAL A 59 -44.51 -47.40 -46.53
CA VAL A 59 -45.84 -46.88 -46.88
C VAL A 59 -46.13 -45.59 -46.11
N ASN A 60 -45.85 -45.57 -44.81
CA ASN A 60 -46.03 -44.38 -43.97
C ASN A 60 -45.19 -43.19 -44.44
N LEU A 61 -43.93 -43.43 -44.81
CA LEU A 61 -43.07 -42.38 -45.37
C LEU A 61 -43.57 -41.94 -46.77
N ALA A 62 -43.91 -42.89 -47.65
CA ALA A 62 -44.40 -42.62 -49.00
C ALA A 62 -45.70 -41.80 -49.03
N THR A 63 -46.58 -41.98 -48.04
CA THR A 63 -47.82 -41.18 -47.92
C THR A 63 -47.55 -39.72 -47.57
N ARG A 64 -46.45 -39.44 -46.85
CA ARG A 64 -46.07 -38.10 -46.40
C ARG A 64 -45.24 -37.33 -47.43
N VAL A 65 -44.73 -38.00 -48.47
CA VAL A 65 -43.86 -37.40 -49.51
C VAL A 65 -44.53 -36.17 -50.12
N CYS A 66 -43.90 -35.00 -49.93
CA CYS A 66 -44.40 -33.75 -50.47
C CYS A 66 -44.27 -33.74 -52.00
N ASP A 67 -45.26 -33.15 -52.69
CA ASP A 67 -45.27 -33.05 -54.15
C ASP A 67 -44.13 -32.16 -54.65
N GLU A 68 -43.51 -32.56 -55.76
CA GLU A 68 -42.39 -31.84 -56.36
C GLU A 68 -42.77 -30.41 -56.79
N ARG A 69 -44.00 -30.19 -57.28
CA ARG A 69 -44.49 -28.85 -57.63
C ARG A 69 -44.57 -27.92 -56.42
N LEU A 70 -44.99 -28.44 -55.27
CA LEU A 70 -45.13 -27.66 -54.04
C LEU A 70 -43.76 -27.42 -53.38
N LEU A 71 -42.84 -28.38 -53.49
CA LEU A 71 -41.44 -28.21 -53.08
C LEU A 71 -40.69 -27.23 -54.01
N ALA A 72 -40.93 -27.27 -55.32
CA ALA A 72 -40.38 -26.32 -56.28
C ALA A 72 -40.89 -24.90 -56.03
N LEU A 73 -42.20 -24.75 -55.75
CA LEU A 73 -42.79 -23.46 -55.36
C LEU A 73 -42.18 -22.94 -54.05
N LYS A 74 -42.00 -23.81 -53.04
CA LYS A 74 -41.30 -23.47 -51.79
C LYS A 74 -39.85 -23.04 -52.01
N ALA A 75 -39.12 -23.74 -52.88
CA ALA A 75 -37.74 -23.42 -53.21
C ALA A 75 -37.65 -22.09 -53.97
N GLN A 76 -38.54 -21.84 -54.94
CA GLN A 76 -38.63 -20.57 -55.65
C GLN A 76 -38.97 -19.42 -54.69
N HIS A 77 -39.91 -19.64 -53.78
CA HIS A 77 -40.26 -18.67 -52.74
C HIS A 77 -39.06 -18.37 -51.81
N ALA A 78 -38.38 -19.40 -51.31
CA ALA A 78 -37.19 -19.22 -50.46
C ALA A 78 -36.06 -18.49 -51.20
N ALA A 79 -35.84 -18.78 -52.48
CA ALA A 79 -34.87 -18.09 -53.32
C ALA A 79 -35.25 -16.61 -53.53
N LEU A 80 -36.52 -16.32 -53.82
CA LEU A 80 -37.05 -14.94 -53.92
C LEU A 80 -36.89 -14.17 -52.61
N VAL A 81 -37.19 -14.80 -51.45
CA VAL A 81 -37.01 -14.20 -50.13
C VAL A 81 -35.53 -13.90 -49.85
N ALA A 82 -34.64 -14.84 -50.14
CA ALA A 82 -33.19 -14.64 -49.99
C ALA A 82 -32.67 -13.52 -50.90
N GLN A 83 -33.12 -13.46 -52.16
CA GLN A 83 -32.77 -12.40 -53.09
C GLN A 83 -33.24 -11.03 -52.62
N ILE A 84 -34.48 -10.92 -52.12
CA ILE A 84 -35.03 -9.66 -51.58
C ILE A 84 -34.25 -9.21 -50.34
N ARG A 85 -33.89 -10.13 -49.44
CA ARG A 85 -33.06 -9.81 -48.27
C ARG A 85 -31.69 -9.31 -48.67
N ALA A 86 -31.00 -10.03 -49.56
CA ALA A 86 -29.68 -9.62 -50.06
C ALA A 86 -29.72 -8.25 -50.76
N GLN A 87 -30.75 -7.97 -51.58
CA GLN A 87 -30.93 -6.66 -52.20
C GLN A 87 -31.20 -5.54 -51.19
N ALA A 88 -32.00 -5.82 -50.16
CA ALA A 88 -32.30 -4.84 -49.12
C ALA A 88 -31.10 -4.56 -48.20
N GLU A 89 -30.34 -5.61 -47.85
CA GLU A 89 -29.09 -5.50 -47.09
C GLU A 89 -28.04 -4.72 -47.89
N ALA A 90 -27.85 -5.04 -49.17
CA ALA A 90 -26.95 -4.29 -50.04
C ALA A 90 -27.34 -2.80 -50.15
N ALA A 91 -28.64 -2.49 -50.28
CA ALA A 91 -29.12 -1.10 -50.32
C ALA A 91 -28.90 -0.38 -48.98
N ARG A 92 -29.10 -1.06 -47.84
CA ARG A 92 -28.82 -0.53 -46.51
C ARG A 92 -27.33 -0.25 -46.35
N ASP A 93 -26.47 -1.19 -46.69
CA ASP A 93 -25.03 -1.09 -46.50
C ASP A 93 -24.44 0.01 -47.41
N GLN A 94 -24.96 0.18 -48.63
CA GLN A 94 -24.65 1.33 -49.49
C GLN A 94 -25.05 2.67 -48.84
N ALA A 95 -26.25 2.76 -48.25
CA ALA A 95 -26.71 3.97 -47.58
C ALA A 95 -25.90 4.29 -46.31
N LEU A 96 -25.54 3.26 -45.53
CA LEU A 96 -24.67 3.39 -44.35
C LEU A 96 -23.25 3.80 -44.74
N ALA A 97 -22.71 3.26 -45.83
CA ALA A 97 -21.40 3.65 -46.35
C ALA A 97 -21.36 5.14 -46.74
N ILE A 98 -22.41 5.65 -47.39
CA ILE A 98 -22.54 7.09 -47.71
C ILE A 98 -22.58 7.94 -46.41
N LEU A 99 -23.29 7.49 -45.37
CA LEU A 99 -23.34 8.20 -44.09
C LEU A 99 -21.98 8.16 -43.36
N HIS A 100 -21.30 7.02 -43.33
CA HIS A 100 -19.96 6.90 -42.76
C HIS A 100 -18.93 7.76 -43.51
N GLN A 101 -19.05 7.88 -44.83
CA GLN A 101 -18.22 8.80 -45.61
C GLN A 101 -18.48 10.26 -45.21
N LYS A 102 -19.75 10.68 -45.14
CA LYS A 102 -20.12 12.02 -44.67
C LYS A 102 -19.66 12.33 -43.24
N GLN A 103 -19.65 11.33 -42.35
CA GLN A 103 -19.14 11.49 -40.97
C GLN A 103 -17.61 11.64 -40.92
N ARG A 104 -16.87 10.98 -41.82
CA ARG A 104 -15.43 11.18 -41.97
C ARG A 104 -15.12 12.58 -42.50
N ASP A 105 -15.93 13.08 -43.44
CA ASP A 105 -15.75 14.40 -44.05
C ASP A 105 -16.14 15.54 -43.08
N ALA A 106 -17.07 15.31 -42.14
CA ALA A 106 -17.51 16.29 -41.13
C ALA A 106 -17.79 15.65 -39.75
N PRO A 107 -16.77 15.52 -38.86
CA PRO A 107 -16.89 14.78 -37.60
C PRO A 107 -17.60 15.51 -36.46
N THR A 108 -17.95 16.80 -36.61
CA THR A 108 -18.48 17.65 -35.51
C THR A 108 -20.01 17.62 -35.36
N THR A 109 -20.76 17.09 -36.32
CA THR A 109 -22.23 16.99 -36.26
C THR A 109 -22.70 15.58 -35.86
N PRO A 110 -23.51 15.42 -34.80
CA PRO A 110 -24.07 14.12 -34.43
C PRO A 110 -25.10 13.66 -35.48
N MET A 111 -24.80 12.56 -36.18
CA MET A 111 -25.61 12.02 -37.28
C MET A 111 -26.53 10.84 -36.85
N LEU A 112 -26.74 10.64 -35.55
CA LEU A 112 -27.45 9.47 -35.00
C LEU A 112 -28.87 9.32 -35.57
N ASP A 113 -29.61 10.42 -35.70
CA ASP A 113 -30.98 10.41 -36.25
C ASP A 113 -31.01 9.96 -37.71
N ALA A 114 -29.99 10.30 -38.51
CA ALA A 114 -29.89 9.88 -39.90
C ALA A 114 -29.64 8.37 -40.02
N PHE A 115 -28.82 7.80 -39.14
CA PHE A 115 -28.60 6.35 -39.06
C PHE A 115 -29.90 5.61 -38.67
N GLN A 116 -30.65 6.13 -37.70
CA GLN A 116 -31.93 5.55 -37.30
C GLN A 116 -32.99 5.63 -38.42
N GLN A 117 -33.01 6.71 -39.20
CA GLN A 117 -33.92 6.85 -40.35
C GLN A 117 -33.61 5.83 -41.47
N VAL A 118 -32.33 5.55 -41.73
CA VAL A 118 -31.93 4.51 -42.71
C VAL A 118 -32.39 3.13 -42.25
N GLU A 119 -32.18 2.78 -40.97
CA GLU A 119 -32.56 1.48 -40.43
C GLU A 119 -34.09 1.28 -40.40
N THR A 120 -34.84 2.31 -39.99
CA THR A 120 -36.32 2.24 -40.00
C THR A 120 -36.89 2.14 -41.41
N ARG A 121 -36.29 2.82 -42.40
CA ARG A 121 -36.67 2.71 -43.81
C ARG A 121 -36.38 1.30 -44.35
N TYR A 122 -35.20 0.75 -44.08
CA TYR A 122 -34.83 -0.62 -44.44
C TYR A 122 -35.84 -1.64 -43.90
N GLN A 123 -36.15 -1.58 -42.60
CA GLN A 123 -37.08 -2.52 -41.97
C GLN A 123 -38.50 -2.43 -42.55
N ARG A 124 -38.98 -1.21 -42.83
CA ARG A 124 -40.30 -1.01 -43.45
C ARG A 124 -40.35 -1.57 -44.88
N GLU A 125 -39.34 -1.28 -45.68
CA GLU A 125 -39.27 -1.72 -47.06
C GLU A 125 -39.16 -3.25 -47.16
N LEU A 126 -38.27 -3.86 -46.35
CA LEU A 126 -38.11 -5.30 -46.26
C LEU A 126 -39.41 -5.99 -45.86
N ARG A 127 -40.08 -5.53 -44.79
CA ARG A 127 -41.36 -6.09 -44.34
C ARG A 127 -42.43 -6.02 -45.44
N SER A 128 -42.53 -4.89 -46.15
CA SER A 128 -43.53 -4.72 -47.22
C SER A 128 -43.27 -5.60 -48.44
N LYS A 129 -42.00 -5.86 -48.78
CA LYS A 129 -41.62 -6.71 -49.91
C LYS A 129 -41.81 -8.19 -49.57
N LEU A 130 -41.40 -8.61 -48.37
CA LEU A 130 -41.60 -9.98 -47.90
C LEU A 130 -43.09 -10.32 -47.79
N ALA A 131 -43.91 -9.47 -47.16
CA ALA A 131 -45.34 -9.73 -47.02
C ALA A 131 -46.07 -9.93 -48.37
N ARG A 132 -45.65 -9.22 -49.43
CA ARG A 132 -46.20 -9.40 -50.78
C ARG A 132 -45.81 -10.74 -51.40
N VAL A 133 -44.58 -11.18 -51.20
CA VAL A 133 -44.08 -12.46 -51.72
C VAL A 133 -44.67 -13.63 -50.94
N ASP A 134 -44.85 -13.48 -49.62
CA ASP A 134 -45.50 -14.46 -48.75
C ASP A 134 -46.97 -14.66 -49.15
N LEU A 135 -47.71 -13.58 -49.37
CA LEU A 135 -49.11 -13.64 -49.81
C LEU A 135 -49.25 -14.34 -51.16
N ARG A 136 -48.38 -14.02 -52.13
CA ARG A 136 -48.40 -14.65 -53.45
C ARG A 136 -48.08 -16.14 -53.38
N TYR A 137 -47.10 -16.52 -52.56
CA TYR A 137 -46.79 -17.92 -52.31
C TYR A 137 -47.95 -18.67 -51.64
N GLN A 138 -48.68 -18.05 -50.71
CA GLN A 138 -49.87 -18.65 -50.11
C GLN A 138 -50.96 -18.91 -51.15
N GLN A 139 -51.23 -17.93 -52.03
CA GLN A 139 -52.19 -18.08 -53.12
C GLN A 139 -51.79 -19.19 -54.09
N ASP A 140 -50.55 -19.16 -54.59
CA ASP A 140 -50.02 -20.16 -55.53
C ASP A 140 -50.00 -21.57 -54.89
N SER A 141 -49.69 -21.67 -53.58
CA SER A 141 -49.69 -22.95 -52.86
C SER A 141 -51.08 -23.49 -52.64
N ASP A 142 -52.07 -22.64 -52.35
CA ASP A 142 -53.46 -23.04 -52.16
C ASP A 142 -54.10 -23.45 -53.48
N ASP A 143 -53.77 -22.77 -54.58
CA ASP A 143 -54.25 -23.13 -55.92
C ASP A 143 -53.69 -24.48 -56.39
N LEU A 144 -52.40 -24.76 -56.13
CA LEU A 144 -51.82 -26.09 -56.37
C LEU A 144 -52.49 -27.19 -55.52
N ARG A 145 -52.87 -26.88 -54.27
CA ARG A 145 -53.59 -27.83 -53.41
C ARG A 145 -55.01 -28.11 -53.93
N ARG A 146 -55.74 -27.07 -54.36
CA ARG A 146 -57.09 -27.22 -54.94
C ARG A 146 -57.07 -27.98 -56.26
N GLN A 147 -56.14 -27.67 -57.17
CA GLN A 147 -55.95 -28.42 -58.41
C GLN A 147 -55.68 -29.89 -58.13
N ARG A 148 -54.91 -30.19 -57.07
CA ARG A 148 -54.65 -31.55 -56.63
C ARG A 148 -55.88 -32.22 -56.05
N GLU A 149 -56.68 -31.55 -55.22
CA GLU A 149 -57.91 -32.13 -54.69
C GLU A 149 -58.83 -32.57 -55.84
N VAL A 150 -58.99 -31.73 -56.86
CA VAL A 150 -59.73 -32.04 -58.09
C VAL A 150 -59.10 -33.18 -58.90
N GLU A 151 -57.77 -33.17 -59.10
CA GLU A 151 -57.04 -34.26 -59.76
C GLU A 151 -57.18 -35.57 -58.99
N SER A 152 -57.08 -35.53 -57.66
CA SER A 152 -57.19 -36.67 -56.76
C SER A 152 -58.60 -37.21 -56.66
N GLU A 153 -59.64 -36.37 -56.75
CA GLU A 153 -61.04 -36.80 -56.81
C GLU A 153 -61.34 -37.44 -58.17
N SER A 154 -60.79 -36.90 -59.27
CA SER A 154 -60.95 -37.53 -60.61
C SER A 154 -60.17 -38.85 -60.72
N VAL A 155 -58.95 -38.90 -60.19
CA VAL A 155 -58.12 -40.10 -60.17
C VAL A 155 -58.66 -41.10 -59.15
N ALA A 156 -59.14 -40.69 -57.98
CA ALA A 156 -59.79 -41.59 -57.02
C ALA A 156 -61.09 -42.16 -57.58
N ALA A 157 -61.89 -41.37 -58.31
CA ALA A 157 -63.06 -41.90 -59.02
C ALA A 157 -62.68 -42.95 -60.09
N THR A 158 -61.53 -42.77 -60.76
CA THR A 158 -61.05 -43.69 -61.81
C THR A 158 -60.28 -44.90 -61.25
N VAL A 159 -59.60 -44.76 -60.11
CA VAL A 159 -58.72 -45.78 -59.50
C VAL A 159 -59.43 -46.60 -58.42
N MET A 160 -60.39 -46.04 -57.68
CA MET A 160 -61.27 -46.83 -56.78
C MET A 160 -62.10 -47.88 -57.55
N ALA A 161 -62.31 -47.68 -58.85
CA ALA A 161 -62.95 -48.65 -59.71
C ALA A 161 -62.05 -49.83 -60.10
N LEU A 162 -60.72 -49.75 -59.91
CA LEU A 162 -59.79 -50.73 -60.52
C LEU A 162 -58.69 -51.34 -59.65
N THR A 163 -58.35 -50.89 -58.43
CA THR A 163 -57.27 -51.57 -57.68
C THR A 163 -57.38 -51.57 -56.15
N ARG A 164 -57.35 -52.79 -55.57
CA ARG A 164 -56.76 -53.09 -54.24
C ARG A 164 -55.22 -53.23 -54.38
N PRO A 165 -54.44 -53.26 -53.28
CA PRO A 165 -53.24 -52.45 -53.09
C PRO A 165 -51.97 -53.11 -53.65
N LEU A 166 -51.74 -53.03 -54.95
CA LEU A 166 -50.45 -53.33 -55.54
C LEU A 166 -50.16 -52.28 -56.62
N GLY A 167 -49.35 -51.27 -56.29
CA GLY A 167 -48.72 -50.43 -57.31
C GLY A 167 -48.66 -48.91 -57.08
N VAL A 168 -49.41 -48.32 -56.15
CA VAL A 168 -49.36 -46.84 -55.93
C VAL A 168 -48.19 -46.40 -55.05
N THR A 169 -47.63 -47.32 -54.25
CA THR A 169 -46.48 -47.04 -53.37
C THR A 169 -45.17 -46.90 -54.15
N SER A 170 -45.02 -47.54 -55.32
CA SER A 170 -43.75 -47.53 -56.07
C SER A 170 -43.37 -46.15 -56.59
N GLY A 171 -44.33 -45.34 -57.08
CA GLY A 171 -44.04 -44.03 -57.66
C GLY A 171 -43.61 -42.98 -56.63
N LYS A 172 -44.34 -42.87 -55.51
CA LYS A 172 -44.01 -41.90 -54.43
C LYS A 172 -42.75 -42.30 -53.66
N TRP A 173 -42.57 -43.60 -53.41
CA TRP A 173 -41.36 -44.12 -52.80
C TRP A 173 -40.14 -43.92 -53.70
N ALA A 174 -40.27 -44.21 -55.01
CA ALA A 174 -39.20 -43.94 -55.99
C ALA A 174 -38.82 -42.45 -56.05
N SER A 175 -39.77 -41.51 -55.90
CA SER A 175 -39.45 -40.07 -55.79
C SER A 175 -38.72 -39.73 -54.48
N ALA A 176 -39.10 -40.32 -53.35
CA ALA A 176 -38.37 -40.13 -52.08
C ALA A 176 -36.93 -40.65 -52.17
N VAL A 177 -36.73 -41.76 -52.87
CA VAL A 177 -35.44 -42.42 -53.05
C VAL A 177 -34.57 -41.67 -54.05
N ALA A 178 -35.15 -41.19 -55.14
CA ALA A 178 -34.46 -40.30 -56.07
C ALA A 178 -33.99 -39.00 -55.37
N ARG A 179 -34.79 -38.45 -54.44
CA ARG A 179 -34.39 -37.32 -53.61
C ARG A 179 -33.25 -37.65 -52.67
N MET A 180 -33.25 -38.84 -52.08
CA MET A 180 -32.14 -39.31 -51.24
C MET A 180 -30.83 -39.31 -52.04
N CYS A 181 -30.82 -39.89 -53.25
CA CYS A 181 -29.65 -39.88 -54.12
C CYS A 181 -29.20 -38.47 -54.52
N ALA A 182 -30.15 -37.55 -54.79
CA ALA A 182 -29.83 -36.22 -55.30
C ALA A 182 -29.36 -35.23 -54.22
N LYS A 183 -29.82 -35.38 -52.97
CA LYS A 183 -29.68 -34.35 -51.92
C LYS A 183 -28.88 -34.77 -50.68
N LEU A 184 -28.58 -36.06 -50.54
CA LEU A 184 -27.70 -36.53 -49.48
C LEU A 184 -26.24 -36.33 -49.89
N ARG A 185 -25.48 -35.61 -49.07
CA ARG A 185 -24.01 -35.56 -49.18
C ARG A 185 -23.40 -36.39 -48.07
N VAL A 186 -22.45 -37.26 -48.38
CA VAL A 186 -21.75 -38.07 -47.38
C VAL A 186 -20.29 -37.63 -47.37
N VAL A 187 -19.78 -37.27 -46.19
CA VAL A 187 -18.39 -36.89 -45.97
C VAL A 187 -17.78 -37.91 -45.03
N LEU A 188 -16.78 -38.63 -45.53
CA LEU A 188 -16.04 -39.65 -44.80
C LEU A 188 -14.67 -39.09 -44.44
N LEU A 189 -14.40 -38.94 -43.15
CA LEU A 189 -13.07 -38.59 -42.66
C LEU A 189 -12.32 -39.88 -42.34
N VAL A 190 -11.15 -40.03 -42.95
CA VAL A 190 -10.27 -41.18 -42.76
C VAL A 190 -8.86 -40.65 -42.55
N ASP A 191 -8.24 -41.08 -41.45
CA ASP A 191 -6.86 -40.70 -41.14
C ASP A 191 -5.88 -41.43 -42.05
N LYS A 192 -4.75 -40.78 -42.35
CA LYS A 192 -3.79 -41.26 -43.35
C LYS A 192 -3.15 -42.60 -42.97
N GLU A 193 -3.01 -42.87 -41.67
CA GLU A 193 -2.42 -44.11 -41.15
C GLU A 193 -3.37 -45.30 -41.33
N HIS A 194 -4.66 -45.08 -41.06
CA HIS A 194 -5.71 -46.08 -41.18
C HIS A 194 -6.27 -46.24 -42.59
N ALA A 195 -6.02 -45.27 -43.48
CA ALA A 195 -6.48 -45.27 -44.87
C ALA A 195 -6.17 -46.57 -45.62
N LYS A 196 -5.02 -47.21 -45.37
CA LYS A 196 -4.67 -48.49 -46.00
C LYS A 196 -5.58 -49.64 -45.55
N SER A 197 -5.87 -49.73 -44.25
CA SER A 197 -6.73 -50.75 -43.67
C SER A 197 -8.18 -50.61 -44.15
N VAL A 198 -8.69 -49.38 -44.19
CA VAL A 198 -10.04 -49.08 -44.69
C VAL A 198 -10.15 -49.45 -46.18
N ARG A 199 -9.11 -49.17 -46.97
CA ARG A 199 -9.07 -49.48 -48.40
C ARG A 199 -9.08 -50.98 -48.67
N THR A 200 -8.48 -51.78 -47.79
CA THR A 200 -8.53 -53.24 -47.87
C THR A 200 -9.88 -53.81 -47.44
N THR A 201 -10.51 -53.24 -46.40
CA THR A 201 -11.77 -53.75 -45.86
C THR A 201 -12.97 -53.38 -46.71
N ASN A 202 -13.00 -52.16 -47.28
CA ASN A 202 -14.15 -51.65 -48.06
C ASN A 202 -13.69 -50.91 -49.33
N PRO A 203 -13.25 -51.61 -50.39
CA PRO A 203 -12.68 -50.99 -51.59
C PRO A 203 -13.69 -50.18 -52.41
N SER A 204 -14.97 -50.56 -52.36
CA SER A 204 -16.07 -50.00 -53.16
C SER A 204 -16.53 -48.60 -52.74
N ILE A 205 -16.17 -48.16 -51.54
CA ILE A 205 -16.45 -46.79 -51.07
C ILE A 205 -15.52 -45.78 -51.70
N PHE A 206 -14.26 -46.14 -51.94
CA PHE A 206 -13.29 -45.25 -52.57
C PHE A 206 -13.54 -45.06 -54.07
N SER A 207 -14.32 -45.94 -54.71
CA SER A 207 -14.78 -45.76 -56.09
C SER A 207 -16.03 -44.90 -56.21
N THR A 208 -16.80 -44.74 -55.13
CA THR A 208 -18.06 -43.96 -55.12
C THR A 208 -17.88 -42.54 -54.59
N CYS A 209 -16.83 -42.27 -53.82
CA CYS A 209 -16.53 -40.95 -53.27
C CYS A 209 -15.26 -40.34 -53.87
N ASP A 210 -15.25 -39.01 -54.00
CA ASP A 210 -14.04 -38.25 -54.35
C ASP A 210 -13.07 -38.25 -53.16
N VAL A 211 -11.84 -38.71 -53.39
CA VAL A 211 -10.80 -38.78 -52.35
C VAL A 211 -9.96 -37.50 -52.37
N VAL A 212 -10.11 -36.68 -51.34
CA VAL A 212 -9.30 -35.46 -51.14
C VAL A 212 -8.27 -35.71 -50.04
N SER A 213 -6.98 -35.64 -50.40
CA SER A 213 -5.90 -35.66 -49.41
C SER A 213 -5.64 -34.25 -48.91
N MET A 214 -5.80 -34.03 -47.60
CA MET A 214 -5.42 -32.76 -46.97
C MET A 214 -3.89 -32.66 -46.92
N PRO A 215 -3.27 -31.58 -47.44
CA PRO A 215 -1.83 -31.38 -47.33
C PRO A 215 -1.44 -31.08 -45.88
N GLN A 216 -0.22 -31.47 -45.49
CA GLN A 216 0.35 -31.04 -44.21
C GLN A 216 0.57 -29.53 -44.24
N LEU A 217 0.35 -28.85 -43.10
CA LEU A 217 0.63 -27.42 -43.01
C LEU A 217 2.11 -27.16 -43.32
N ASP A 218 2.32 -26.19 -44.19
CA ASP A 218 3.63 -25.66 -44.56
C ASP A 218 4.32 -25.00 -43.37
N ARG A 219 5.66 -25.00 -43.40
CA ARG A 219 6.51 -24.50 -42.31
C ARG A 219 6.24 -23.03 -41.98
N ASP A 220 5.83 -22.24 -42.98
CA ASP A 220 5.53 -20.81 -42.81
C ASP A 220 4.16 -20.58 -42.16
N SER A 221 3.14 -21.36 -42.51
CA SER A 221 1.87 -21.40 -41.76
C SER A 221 2.06 -21.86 -40.31
N LEU A 222 2.90 -22.88 -40.08
CA LEU A 222 3.26 -23.33 -38.72
C LEU A 222 4.02 -22.27 -37.92
N ARG A 223 4.91 -21.51 -38.57
CA ARG A 223 5.62 -20.39 -37.93
C ARG A 223 4.63 -19.39 -37.36
N THR A 224 3.53 -19.10 -38.07
CA THR A 224 2.50 -18.15 -37.64
C THR A 224 1.66 -18.67 -36.47
N ILE A 225 1.38 -19.98 -36.42
CA ILE A 225 0.53 -20.61 -35.38
C ILE A 225 1.31 -20.90 -34.09
N VAL A 226 2.55 -21.38 -34.21
CA VAL A 226 3.42 -21.74 -33.07
C VAL A 226 3.88 -20.51 -32.30
N LEU A 227 4.12 -19.38 -33.00
CA LEU A 227 4.44 -18.10 -32.36
C LEU A 227 3.30 -17.52 -31.51
N TRP A 228 2.05 -17.98 -31.69
CA TRP A 228 0.89 -17.34 -31.07
C TRP A 228 0.30 -18.16 -29.91
N SER A 229 0.14 -19.47 -30.05
CA SER A 229 -0.50 -20.31 -29.02
C SER A 229 0.47 -20.81 -27.94
N VAL A 230 1.64 -21.33 -28.35
CA VAL A 230 2.63 -21.92 -27.44
C VAL A 230 3.44 -20.84 -26.71
N ALA A 231 3.72 -19.72 -27.38
CA ALA A 231 4.39 -18.57 -26.78
C ALA A 231 3.50 -17.85 -25.75
N CYS A 232 2.21 -17.59 -26.03
CA CYS A 232 1.34 -16.88 -25.08
C CYS A 232 1.14 -17.64 -23.75
N MET A 233 0.98 -18.97 -23.78
CA MET A 233 0.60 -19.72 -22.58
C MET A 233 1.75 -19.95 -21.58
N ALA A 234 2.94 -20.28 -22.08
CA ALA A 234 4.09 -20.46 -21.21
C ALA A 234 4.73 -19.13 -20.78
N THR A 235 4.60 -18.08 -21.60
CA THR A 235 5.07 -16.74 -21.20
C THR A 235 4.25 -16.19 -20.04
N GLU A 236 2.93 -16.34 -20.02
CA GLU A 236 2.09 -15.84 -18.92
C GLU A 236 2.48 -16.42 -17.55
N MET A 237 2.67 -17.74 -17.42
CA MET A 237 3.04 -18.38 -16.14
C MET A 237 4.43 -17.95 -15.65
N HIS A 238 5.43 -17.98 -16.53
CA HIS A 238 6.80 -17.62 -16.17
C HIS A 238 6.95 -16.11 -15.93
N LEU A 239 6.27 -15.29 -16.72
CA LEU A 239 6.24 -13.83 -16.57
C LEU A 239 5.55 -13.44 -15.26
N ALA A 240 4.38 -14.00 -14.95
CA ALA A 240 3.66 -13.70 -13.71
C ALA A 240 4.48 -14.06 -12.46
N ARG A 241 5.19 -15.21 -12.48
CA ARG A 241 6.07 -15.62 -11.38
C ARG A 241 7.26 -14.67 -11.22
N GLU A 242 7.92 -14.30 -12.30
CA GLU A 242 9.02 -13.34 -12.24
C GLU A 242 8.56 -11.95 -11.83
N GLU A 243 7.36 -11.53 -12.24
CA GLU A 243 6.74 -10.28 -11.83
C GLU A 243 6.43 -10.24 -10.35
N ALA A 244 5.86 -11.33 -9.80
CA ALA A 244 5.63 -11.44 -8.36
C ALA A 244 6.95 -11.37 -7.58
N PHE A 245 7.99 -12.08 -8.04
CA PHE A 245 9.30 -12.03 -7.38
C PHE A 245 9.95 -10.64 -7.48
N ARG A 246 9.88 -10.00 -8.65
CA ARG A 246 10.35 -8.62 -8.86
C ARG A 246 9.61 -7.61 -8.00
N ALA A 247 8.29 -7.71 -7.93
CA ALA A 247 7.47 -6.83 -7.11
C ALA A 247 7.90 -6.94 -5.65
N LYS A 248 8.09 -8.17 -5.15
CA LYS A 248 8.59 -8.43 -3.79
C LYS A 248 9.98 -7.83 -3.54
N THR A 249 10.94 -8.03 -4.45
CA THR A 249 12.31 -7.50 -4.27
C THR A 249 12.37 -5.97 -4.38
N ALA A 250 11.69 -5.39 -5.37
CA ALA A 250 11.62 -3.94 -5.56
C ALA A 250 10.98 -3.25 -4.36
N TRP A 251 9.89 -3.83 -3.85
CA TRP A 251 9.17 -3.29 -2.72
C TRP A 251 9.98 -3.40 -1.41
N PHE A 252 10.71 -4.50 -1.18
CA PHE A 252 11.63 -4.59 -0.04
C PHE A 252 12.70 -3.50 -0.08
N LEU A 253 13.30 -3.28 -1.27
CA LEU A 253 14.31 -2.24 -1.45
C LEU A 253 13.73 -0.84 -1.23
N ASP A 254 12.52 -0.58 -1.71
CA ASP A 254 11.84 0.71 -1.51
C ASP A 254 11.61 1.00 -0.02
N LEU A 255 11.05 0.03 0.73
CA LEU A 255 10.85 0.17 2.17
C LEU A 255 12.17 0.38 2.90
N SER A 256 13.21 -0.39 2.57
CA SER A 256 14.51 -0.24 3.21
C SER A 256 15.17 1.11 2.90
N ASN A 257 15.07 1.59 1.66
CA ASN A 257 15.53 2.93 1.27
C ASN A 257 14.71 4.04 1.94
N ARG A 258 13.43 3.82 2.21
CA ARG A 258 12.60 4.75 2.98
C ARG A 258 13.07 4.83 4.43
N LEU A 259 13.38 3.70 5.07
CA LEU A 259 13.93 3.70 6.42
C LEU A 259 15.26 4.47 6.49
N ASP A 260 16.16 4.31 5.50
CA ASP A 260 17.38 5.12 5.45
C ASP A 260 17.11 6.61 5.36
N ARG A 261 16.17 7.02 4.51
CA ARG A 261 15.79 8.43 4.35
C ARG A 261 15.24 9.00 5.66
N ASP A 262 14.37 8.26 6.33
CA ASP A 262 13.78 8.67 7.60
C ASP A 262 14.85 8.76 8.71
N LEU A 263 15.84 7.85 8.74
CA LEU A 263 16.99 7.97 9.65
C LEU A 263 17.88 9.18 9.32
N CYS A 264 18.12 9.47 8.05
CA CYS A 264 18.85 10.67 7.64
C CYS A 264 18.12 11.95 8.09
N ALA A 265 16.79 11.98 7.99
CA ALA A 265 15.97 13.08 8.49
C ALA A 265 16.08 13.22 10.02
N LEU A 266 15.97 12.12 10.77
CA LEU A 266 16.16 12.13 12.22
C LEU A 266 17.55 12.63 12.62
N ARG A 267 18.62 12.16 11.95
CA ARG A 267 19.99 12.66 12.17
C ARG A 267 20.15 14.14 11.90
N SER A 268 19.47 14.67 10.87
CA SER A 268 19.50 16.11 10.60
C SER A 268 18.78 16.91 11.69
N SER A 269 17.69 16.38 12.24
CA SER A 269 16.99 16.96 13.39
C SER A 269 17.84 16.91 14.66
N ASP A 270 18.55 15.80 14.91
CA ASP A 270 19.47 15.66 16.05
C ASP A 270 20.57 16.73 16.01
N LYS A 271 21.18 16.92 14.83
CA LYS A 271 22.20 17.96 14.61
C LYS A 271 21.65 19.37 14.87
N LEU A 272 20.45 19.66 14.38
CA LEU A 272 19.84 20.98 14.58
C LEU A 272 19.50 21.23 16.06
N LEU A 273 19.01 20.21 16.77
CA LEU A 273 18.76 20.30 18.22
C LEU A 273 20.06 20.43 19.02
N THR A 274 21.16 19.76 18.63
CA THR A 274 22.48 19.98 19.24
C THR A 274 22.98 21.40 19.09
N GLU A 275 22.82 21.97 17.89
CA GLU A 275 23.21 23.35 17.61
C GLU A 275 22.37 24.31 18.45
N GLN A 276 21.05 24.14 18.50
CA GLN A 276 20.18 24.92 19.39
C GLN A 276 20.59 24.81 20.86
N LEU A 277 20.90 23.61 21.36
CA LEU A 277 21.36 23.40 22.72
C LEU A 277 22.65 24.18 23.01
N SER A 278 23.62 24.13 22.09
CA SER A 278 24.87 24.87 22.22
C SER A 278 24.66 26.38 22.24
N THR A 279 23.71 26.91 21.47
CA THR A 279 23.40 28.35 21.49
C THR A 279 22.75 28.77 22.80
N ILE A 280 21.85 27.95 23.35
CA ILE A 280 21.23 28.21 24.66
C ILE A 280 22.27 28.10 25.78
N ASP A 281 23.18 27.14 25.71
CA ASP A 281 24.30 27.01 26.66
C ASP A 281 25.19 28.27 26.64
N GLN A 282 25.51 28.81 25.47
CA GLN A 282 26.26 30.06 25.34
C GLN A 282 25.48 31.27 25.89
N GLN A 283 24.17 31.34 25.64
CA GLN A 283 23.32 32.41 26.19
C GLN A 283 23.26 32.36 27.72
N LEU A 284 23.07 31.17 28.29
CA LEU A 284 23.08 30.96 29.74
C LEU A 284 24.40 31.40 30.36
N ILE A 285 25.54 31.03 29.78
CA ILE A 285 26.87 31.49 30.28
C ILE A 285 26.95 33.01 30.27
N ASN A 286 26.52 33.66 29.18
CA ASN A 286 26.56 35.12 29.07
C ASN A 286 25.62 35.80 30.09
N ASP A 287 24.43 35.25 30.30
CA ASP A 287 23.45 35.82 31.22
C ASP A 287 23.84 35.55 32.68
N GLU A 288 24.48 34.42 33.01
CA GLU A 288 25.10 34.16 34.31
C GLU A 288 26.20 35.18 34.61
N VAL A 289 27.07 35.50 33.65
CA VAL A 289 28.09 36.56 33.81
C VAL A 289 27.41 37.90 34.08
N LYS A 290 26.42 38.31 33.26
CA LYS A 290 25.67 39.56 33.49
C LYS A 290 24.99 39.59 34.85
N LEU A 291 24.42 38.47 35.30
CA LEU A 291 23.77 38.35 36.61
C LEU A 291 24.78 38.60 37.74
N THR A 292 26.01 38.07 37.62
CA THR A 292 27.07 38.33 38.60
C THR A 292 27.50 39.79 38.62
N GLU A 293 27.60 40.44 37.46
CA GLU A 293 27.91 41.86 37.34
C GLU A 293 26.80 42.73 37.95
N GLN A 294 25.54 42.48 37.58
CA GLN A 294 24.36 43.17 38.14
C GLN A 294 24.27 43.00 39.65
N LYS A 295 24.58 41.82 40.18
CA LYS A 295 24.62 41.58 41.63
C LYS A 295 25.69 42.42 42.32
N GLN A 296 26.89 42.50 41.73
CA GLN A 296 27.95 43.36 42.27
C GLN A 296 27.59 44.84 42.20
N ASP A 297 26.95 45.28 41.11
CA ASP A 297 26.49 46.67 40.96
C ASP A 297 25.40 47.02 41.96
N ALA A 298 24.42 46.15 42.16
CA ALA A 298 23.38 46.31 43.18
C ALA A 298 23.99 46.43 44.59
N GLU A 299 24.97 45.58 44.94
CA GLU A 299 25.69 45.66 46.22
C GLU A 299 26.50 46.97 46.37
N ARG A 300 27.16 47.44 45.30
CA ARG A 300 27.85 48.75 45.32
C ARG A 300 26.87 49.89 45.55
N ILE A 301 25.72 49.88 44.89
CA ILE A 301 24.68 50.91 45.05
C ILE A 301 24.10 50.87 46.46
N ARG A 302 23.88 49.66 47.03
CA ARG A 302 23.44 49.50 48.43
C ARG A 302 24.42 50.09 49.42
N LEU A 303 25.72 49.86 49.24
CA LEU A 303 26.76 50.45 50.11
C LEU A 303 26.72 51.99 50.05
N ILE A 304 26.51 52.57 48.87
CA ILE A 304 26.38 54.03 48.68
C ILE A 304 25.10 54.53 49.36
N MET A 305 23.98 53.82 49.19
CA MET A 305 22.70 54.13 49.84
C MET A 305 22.83 54.10 51.37
N GLU A 306 23.51 53.11 51.94
CA GLU A 306 23.77 53.02 53.39
C GLU A 306 24.63 54.18 53.90
N ARG A 307 25.65 54.60 53.13
CA ARG A 307 26.45 55.79 53.47
C ARG A 307 25.60 57.06 53.50
N PHE A 308 24.74 57.26 52.51
CA PHE A 308 23.82 58.40 52.50
C PHE A 308 22.77 58.31 53.61
N ARG A 309 22.32 57.11 53.97
CA ARG A 309 21.43 56.89 55.11
C ARG A 309 22.10 57.30 56.43
N ALA A 310 23.31 56.81 56.69
CA ALA A 310 24.06 57.15 57.89
C ALA A 310 24.34 58.67 57.97
N ALA A 311 24.71 59.29 56.84
CA ALA A 311 24.89 60.73 56.76
C ALA A 311 23.58 61.51 56.98
N ALA A 312 22.44 60.98 56.52
CA ALA A 312 21.13 61.55 56.78
C ALA A 312 20.78 61.46 58.27
N ASP A 313 20.95 60.30 58.89
CA ASP A 313 20.66 60.06 60.32
C ASP A 313 21.52 60.97 61.22
N GLU A 314 22.81 61.13 60.91
CA GLU A 314 23.71 62.05 61.61
C GLU A 314 23.27 63.52 61.42
N GLN A 315 22.93 63.91 60.19
CA GLN A 315 22.48 65.27 59.90
C GLN A 315 21.10 65.58 60.52
N ILE A 316 20.22 64.59 60.68
CA ILE A 316 18.94 64.71 61.40
C ILE A 316 19.20 65.06 62.87
N LEU A 317 20.13 64.37 63.53
CA LEU A 317 20.50 64.66 64.92
C LEU A 317 21.00 66.10 65.06
N ILE A 318 21.94 66.52 64.22
CA ILE A 318 22.48 67.89 64.22
C ILE A 318 21.38 68.94 63.98
N THR A 319 20.45 68.66 63.07
CA THR A 319 19.33 69.57 62.76
C THR A 319 18.34 69.66 63.92
N ASN A 320 18.04 68.54 64.59
CA ASN A 320 17.17 68.50 65.76
C ASN A 320 17.78 69.25 66.96
N GLU A 321 19.08 69.04 67.23
CA GLU A 321 19.80 69.76 68.30
C GLU A 321 19.83 71.28 68.04
N ALA A 322 20.12 71.69 66.79
CA ALA A 322 20.10 73.10 66.41
C ALA A 322 18.69 73.71 66.51
N GLN A 323 17.65 72.93 66.18
CA GLN A 323 16.26 73.34 66.29
C GLN A 323 15.83 73.50 67.76
N GLU A 324 16.19 72.56 68.62
CA GLU A 324 15.88 72.61 70.05
C GLU A 324 16.56 73.80 70.74
N GLN A 325 17.84 74.06 70.40
CA GLN A 325 18.58 75.21 70.93
C GLN A 325 17.97 76.55 70.50
N ALA A 326 17.61 76.70 69.22
CA ALA A 326 16.96 77.91 68.72
C ALA A 326 15.59 78.13 69.38
N GLN A 327 14.79 77.06 69.54
CA GLN A 327 13.49 77.15 70.20
C GLN A 327 13.61 77.51 71.69
N LYS A 328 14.60 76.97 72.40
CA LYS A 328 14.83 77.25 73.81
C LYS A 328 15.19 78.71 74.07
N GLU A 329 16.06 79.30 73.24
CA GLU A 329 16.52 80.70 73.38
C GLU A 329 15.43 81.73 73.00
N LEU A 330 14.48 81.36 72.13
CA LEU A 330 13.36 82.22 71.72
C LEU A 330 12.12 82.11 72.62
N LYS A 331 12.02 81.07 73.47
CA LYS A 331 10.82 80.76 74.26
C LYS A 331 10.48 81.81 75.32
N GLU A 332 11.46 82.20 76.14
CA GLU A 332 11.26 83.20 77.20
C GLU A 332 10.88 84.60 76.64
N PRO A 333 11.61 85.16 75.65
CA PRO A 333 11.23 86.45 75.08
C PRO A 333 9.87 86.43 74.37
N MET A 334 9.50 85.33 73.73
CA MET A 334 8.18 85.16 73.11
C MET A 334 7.06 85.18 74.15
N SER A 335 7.23 84.48 75.28
CA SER A 335 6.25 84.47 76.38
C SER A 335 6.04 85.87 76.97
N CYS A 336 7.12 86.59 77.25
CA CYS A 336 7.05 87.97 77.76
C CYS A 336 6.34 88.92 76.77
N LEU A 337 6.56 88.72 75.47
CA LEU A 337 5.91 89.52 74.43
C LEU A 337 4.42 89.20 74.29
N GLU A 338 4.03 87.93 74.37
CA GLU A 338 2.62 87.52 74.35
C GLU A 338 1.86 88.07 75.56
N GLU A 339 2.48 88.07 76.74
CA GLU A 339 1.92 88.69 77.95
C GLU A 339 1.75 90.20 77.80
N ALA A 340 2.75 90.88 77.23
CA ALA A 340 2.67 92.33 77.00
C ALA A 340 1.64 92.70 75.93
N ASN A 341 1.52 91.92 74.86
CA ASN A 341 0.45 92.06 73.86
C ASN A 341 -0.93 91.85 74.48
N ARG A 342 -1.07 90.88 75.39
CA ARG A 342 -2.31 90.65 76.14
C ARG A 342 -2.67 91.84 77.05
N ALA A 343 -1.66 92.49 77.67
CA ALA A 343 -1.87 93.69 78.47
C ALA A 343 -2.30 94.91 77.64
N LEU A 344 -1.82 95.05 76.40
CA LEU A 344 -2.27 96.10 75.48
C LEU A 344 -3.73 95.92 75.02
N LEU A 345 -4.20 94.69 74.84
CA LEU A 345 -5.59 94.40 74.48
C LEU A 345 -6.61 94.82 75.56
N LEU A 346 -6.17 94.96 76.81
CA LEU A 346 -7.00 95.36 77.95
C LEU A 346 -7.12 96.89 78.10
N VAL A 347 -6.47 97.68 77.23
CA VAL A 347 -6.51 99.13 77.28
C VAL A 347 -7.80 99.67 76.68
N ASP A 348 -8.65 100.26 77.52
CA ASP A 348 -9.92 100.86 77.09
C ASP A 348 -9.70 102.13 76.26
N ARG A 349 -10.52 102.30 75.20
CA ARG A 349 -10.50 103.46 74.30
C ARG A 349 -10.61 104.81 75.02
N ARG A 350 -11.24 104.83 76.20
CA ARG A 350 -11.41 106.03 77.03
C ARG A 350 -10.07 106.58 77.53
N HIS A 351 -9.14 105.72 77.94
CA HIS A 351 -7.82 106.12 78.44
C HIS A 351 -6.90 106.65 77.33
N ILE A 352 -7.14 106.26 76.08
CA ILE A 352 -6.41 106.80 74.90
C ILE A 352 -6.92 108.21 74.57
N ILE A 353 -8.23 108.45 74.69
CA ILE A 353 -8.84 109.77 74.50
C ILE A 353 -8.35 110.76 75.58
N GLU A 354 -8.16 110.28 76.81
CA GLU A 354 -7.58 111.05 77.91
C GLU A 354 -6.17 111.57 77.57
N ILE A 355 -5.27 110.69 77.12
CA ILE A 355 -3.92 111.08 76.68
C ILE A 355 -3.96 112.09 75.52
N LYS A 356 -4.94 111.96 74.60
CA LYS A 356 -5.13 112.88 73.46
C LYS A 356 -5.58 114.28 73.86
N SER A 357 -6.25 114.42 75.00
CA SER A 357 -6.82 115.69 75.47
C SER A 357 -5.83 116.61 76.17
N PHE A 358 -4.61 116.14 76.49
CA PHE A 358 -3.58 116.96 77.11
C PHE A 358 -3.12 118.10 76.17
N GLY A 359 -3.21 119.35 76.65
CA GLY A 359 -2.61 120.51 75.98
C GLY A 359 -1.08 120.50 76.02
N SER A 360 -0.52 119.96 77.10
CA SER A 360 0.90 119.62 77.31
C SER A 360 0.93 118.29 78.06
N PRO A 361 1.60 117.24 77.53
CA PRO A 361 1.60 115.93 78.17
C PRO A 361 2.46 115.94 79.45
N PRO A 362 2.08 115.18 80.49
CA PRO A 362 2.95 114.91 81.62
C PRO A 362 4.31 114.33 81.15
N PRO A 363 5.43 114.66 81.82
CA PRO A 363 6.77 114.33 81.36
C PRO A 363 7.00 112.83 81.17
N LEU A 364 6.36 111.95 81.97
CA LEU A 364 6.49 110.50 81.79
C LEU A 364 5.71 109.99 80.57
N VAL A 365 4.50 110.50 80.32
CA VAL A 365 3.69 110.13 79.15
C VAL A 365 4.39 110.53 77.85
N HIS A 366 5.06 111.69 77.83
CA HIS A 366 5.90 112.14 76.72
C HIS A 366 7.05 111.16 76.42
N LEU A 367 7.68 110.62 77.47
CA LEU A 367 8.79 109.67 77.36
C LEU A 367 8.34 108.31 76.78
N VAL A 368 7.16 107.81 77.18
CA VAL A 368 6.56 106.57 76.63
C VAL A 368 6.20 106.71 75.17
N LEU A 369 5.54 107.81 74.79
CA LEU A 369 5.18 108.06 73.40
C LEU A 369 6.41 108.30 72.53
N GLY A 370 7.44 108.96 73.06
CA GLY A 370 8.75 109.10 72.41
C GLY A 370 9.41 107.75 72.12
N ALA A 371 9.39 106.81 73.06
CA ALA A 371 9.93 105.47 72.88
C ALA A 371 9.17 104.67 71.80
N ILE A 372 7.84 104.81 71.74
CA ILE A 372 7.03 104.21 70.67
C ILE A 372 7.35 104.85 69.31
N CYS A 373 7.49 106.18 69.22
CA CYS A 373 7.92 106.85 67.98
C CYS A 373 9.25 106.28 67.46
N VAL A 374 10.23 106.04 68.34
CA VAL A 374 11.52 105.44 67.93
C VAL A 374 11.36 104.03 67.40
N LEU A 375 10.50 103.19 67.99
CA LEU A 375 10.21 101.84 67.46
C LEU A 375 9.59 101.87 66.05
N PHE A 376 8.79 102.88 65.75
CA PHE A 376 8.21 103.12 64.42
C PHE A 376 9.12 103.97 63.50
N GLN A 377 10.36 104.28 63.92
CA GLN A 377 11.35 105.08 63.18
C GLN A 377 10.90 106.53 62.87
N LEU A 378 10.20 107.15 63.80
CA LEU A 378 9.69 108.53 63.71
C LEU A 378 10.47 109.48 64.64
N GLU A 379 10.42 110.79 64.38
CA GLU A 379 11.02 111.80 65.25
C GLU A 379 10.36 111.84 66.63
N SER A 380 11.17 111.90 67.70
CA SER A 380 10.76 111.90 69.11
C SER A 380 10.22 113.27 69.57
N SER A 381 9.26 113.82 68.83
CA SER A 381 8.55 115.06 69.20
C SER A 381 7.10 114.78 69.59
N TRP A 382 6.56 115.57 70.51
CA TRP A 382 5.15 115.50 70.92
C TRP A 382 4.18 115.68 69.73
N GLU A 383 4.53 116.53 68.77
CA GLU A 383 3.70 116.77 67.57
C GLU A 383 3.66 115.52 66.67
N SER A 384 4.81 114.86 66.47
CA SER A 384 4.90 113.60 65.73
C SER A 384 4.14 112.47 66.43
N ALA A 385 4.30 112.34 67.76
CA ALA A 385 3.55 111.37 68.57
C ALA A 385 2.03 111.61 68.50
N ARG A 386 1.58 112.86 68.61
CA ARG A 386 0.15 113.21 68.56
C ARG A 386 -0.47 112.97 67.19
N ARG A 387 0.25 113.30 66.12
CA ARG A 387 -0.23 113.18 64.73
C ARG A 387 -0.38 111.73 64.28
N LEU A 388 0.55 110.85 64.64
CA LEU A 388 0.57 109.46 64.18
C LEU A 388 0.05 108.45 65.22
N LEU A 389 0.28 108.65 66.53
CA LEU A 389 -0.10 107.67 67.57
C LEU A 389 -1.51 107.92 68.16
N LEU A 390 -1.98 109.18 68.22
CA LEU A 390 -3.28 109.54 68.82
C LEU A 390 -4.33 110.03 67.80
N GLY A 391 -3.94 110.16 66.53
CA GLY A 391 -4.81 110.51 65.41
C GLY A 391 -5.59 109.31 64.83
N ASP A 392 -5.01 108.12 64.93
CA ASP A 392 -5.56 106.87 64.38
C ASP A 392 -6.49 106.18 65.40
N ALA A 393 -7.68 105.75 64.95
CA ALA A 393 -8.66 105.05 65.78
C ALA A 393 -8.19 103.63 66.18
N ASN A 394 -7.22 103.06 65.44
CA ASN A 394 -6.73 101.68 65.59
C ASN A 394 -5.32 101.58 66.20
N PHE A 395 -4.86 102.60 66.91
CA PHE A 395 -3.50 102.68 67.47
C PHE A 395 -3.03 101.40 68.20
N VAL A 396 -3.85 100.82 69.09
CA VAL A 396 -3.51 99.58 69.81
C VAL A 396 -3.35 98.38 68.86
N GLN A 397 -4.12 98.31 67.79
CA GLN A 397 -4.03 97.24 66.78
C GLN A 397 -2.73 97.37 65.97
N ASN A 398 -2.27 98.60 65.69
CA ASN A 398 -1.00 98.84 65.02
C ASN A 398 0.20 98.42 65.90
N LEU A 399 0.08 98.53 67.22
CA LEU A 399 1.08 97.97 68.16
C LEU A 399 1.08 96.43 68.10
N LEU A 400 -0.09 95.79 68.09
CA LEU A 400 -0.18 94.32 68.04
C LEU A 400 0.32 93.72 66.71
N GLN A 401 0.13 94.44 65.60
CA GLN A 401 0.60 94.02 64.27
C GLN A 401 2.03 94.46 63.96
N PHE A 402 2.72 95.06 64.92
CA PHE A 402 4.08 95.52 64.73
C PHE A 402 5.00 94.35 64.32
N ASN A 403 5.82 94.59 63.31
CA ASN A 403 6.78 93.61 62.82
C ASN A 403 7.97 93.50 63.79
N LYS A 404 7.74 92.78 64.89
CA LYS A 404 8.71 92.47 65.95
C LYS A 404 9.99 91.80 65.44
N ASP A 405 9.94 91.23 64.24
CA ASP A 405 10.99 90.47 63.58
C ASP A 405 11.97 91.35 62.78
N ALA A 406 11.55 92.57 62.42
CA ALA A 406 12.27 93.48 61.51
C ALA A 406 12.90 94.70 62.21
N VAL A 407 12.99 94.71 63.55
CA VAL A 407 13.58 95.82 64.31
C VAL A 407 15.10 95.85 64.09
N SER A 408 15.62 96.98 63.59
CA SER A 408 17.05 97.14 63.33
C SER A 408 17.86 97.31 64.62
N ALA A 409 19.12 96.86 64.62
CA ALA A 409 20.03 97.04 65.76
C ALA A 409 20.21 98.53 66.12
N ALA A 410 20.25 99.42 65.11
CA ALA A 410 20.33 100.86 65.31
C ALA A 410 19.10 101.44 66.05
N THR A 411 17.91 100.87 65.82
CA THR A 411 16.67 101.25 66.53
C THR A 411 16.68 100.77 67.98
N LEU A 412 17.22 99.57 68.25
CA LEU A 412 17.35 99.04 69.61
C LEU A 412 18.31 99.85 70.46
N THR A 413 19.50 100.18 69.94
CA THR A 413 20.49 100.98 70.67
C THR A 413 19.95 102.36 71.03
N LYS A 414 19.23 103.02 70.10
CA LYS A 414 18.57 104.30 70.36
C LYS A 414 17.50 104.20 71.46
N LEU A 415 16.67 103.15 71.40
CA LEU A 415 15.64 102.90 72.42
C LEU A 415 16.24 102.65 73.81
N GLU A 416 17.36 101.93 73.87
CA GLU A 416 18.07 101.60 75.11
C GLU A 416 18.75 102.83 75.74
N SER A 417 19.48 103.62 74.94
CA SER A 417 20.24 104.77 75.42
C SER A 417 19.37 105.97 75.79
N GLU A 418 18.27 106.22 75.05
CA GLU A 418 17.47 107.44 75.23
C GLU A 418 16.26 107.24 76.16
N PHE A 419 15.74 106.01 76.31
CA PHE A 419 14.47 105.77 77.01
C PHE A 419 14.55 104.68 78.09
N LEU A 420 15.09 103.48 77.78
CA LEU A 420 15.05 102.36 78.73
C LEU A 420 16.06 102.46 79.88
N SER A 421 17.10 103.28 79.72
CA SER A 421 18.12 103.54 80.75
C SER A 421 17.69 104.58 81.80
N ASP A 422 16.59 105.31 81.59
CA ASP A 422 16.05 106.25 82.58
C ASP A 422 15.27 105.48 83.66
N GLU A 423 15.67 105.61 84.93
CA GLU A 423 15.01 104.94 86.07
C GLU A 423 13.52 105.28 86.21
N ARG A 424 13.09 106.40 85.62
CA ARG A 424 11.69 106.84 85.60
C ARG A 424 10.83 106.08 84.58
N PHE A 425 11.44 105.28 83.70
CA PHE A 425 10.75 104.53 82.63
C PHE A 425 10.33 103.11 83.08
N ARG A 426 9.57 103.04 84.16
CA ARG A 426 9.02 101.79 84.72
C ARG A 426 7.51 101.81 84.74
N ARG A 427 6.90 100.62 84.68
CA ARG A 427 5.44 100.46 84.66
C ARG A 427 4.79 101.10 85.89
N GLU A 428 5.35 100.88 87.08
CA GLU A 428 4.80 101.33 88.37
C GLU A 428 4.81 102.86 88.52
N GLU A 429 5.84 103.54 88.03
CA GLU A 429 5.97 105.01 88.09
C GLU A 429 5.09 105.71 87.04
N VAL A 430 4.97 105.12 85.85
CA VAL A 430 4.12 105.67 84.77
C VAL A 430 2.63 105.47 85.05
N GLU A 431 2.25 104.37 85.72
CA GLU A 431 0.86 104.07 86.09
C GLU A 431 0.24 105.16 86.98
N ARG A 432 1.05 105.83 87.81
CA ARG A 432 0.62 106.99 88.63
C ARG A 432 0.19 108.19 87.80
N GLN A 433 0.65 108.31 86.55
CA GLN A 433 0.29 109.40 85.63
C GLN A 433 -0.70 108.96 84.54
N SER A 434 -0.62 107.71 84.07
CA SER A 434 -1.59 107.13 83.15
C SER A 434 -1.52 105.60 83.09
N VAL A 435 -2.66 104.96 83.29
CA VAL A 435 -2.81 103.49 83.21
C VAL A 435 -2.54 102.97 81.79
N ALA A 436 -2.99 103.70 80.75
CA ALA A 436 -2.74 103.31 79.35
C ALA A 436 -1.26 103.46 78.95
N ALA A 437 -0.56 104.48 79.45
CA ALA A 437 0.87 104.62 79.21
C ALA A 437 1.67 103.49 79.89
N ALA A 438 1.24 103.01 81.07
CA ALA A 438 1.89 101.92 81.79
C ALA A 438 1.88 100.59 81.02
N SER A 439 0.75 100.25 80.37
CA SER A 439 0.68 99.07 79.49
C SER A 439 1.58 99.18 78.25
N MET A 440 1.77 100.38 77.71
CA MET A 440 2.65 100.62 76.56
C MET A 440 4.13 100.49 76.95
N VAL A 441 4.53 100.90 78.15
CA VAL A 441 5.90 100.68 78.67
C VAL A 441 6.24 99.20 78.75
N GLY A 442 5.33 98.38 79.27
CA GLY A 442 5.50 96.93 79.33
C GLY A 442 5.71 96.30 77.95
N TRP A 443 4.97 96.78 76.96
CA TRP A 443 5.10 96.35 75.57
C TRP A 443 6.40 96.80 74.88
N VAL A 444 6.79 98.07 75.06
CA VAL A 444 8.08 98.59 74.53
C VAL A 444 9.25 97.79 75.09
N ARG A 445 9.24 97.46 76.40
CA ARG A 445 10.27 96.62 77.03
C ARG A 445 10.25 95.19 76.50
N ALA A 446 9.07 94.59 76.30
CA ALA A 446 8.95 93.23 75.78
C ALA A 446 9.40 93.11 74.32
N ILE A 447 9.12 94.12 73.48
CA ILE A 447 9.64 94.18 72.11
C ILE A 447 11.15 94.34 72.08
N HIS A 448 11.71 95.19 72.95
CA HIS A 448 13.15 95.34 73.08
C HIS A 448 13.81 94.00 73.47
N GLN A 449 13.25 93.29 74.46
CA GLN A 449 13.74 91.98 74.89
C GLN A 449 13.63 90.93 73.78
N TYR A 450 12.49 90.84 73.09
CA TYR A 450 12.31 89.92 71.96
C TYR A 450 13.28 90.20 70.81
N ALA A 451 13.38 91.46 70.37
CA ALA A 451 14.24 91.84 69.25
C ALA A 451 15.74 91.70 69.59
N THR A 452 16.14 92.00 70.83
CA THR A 452 17.52 91.77 71.31
C THR A 452 17.86 90.29 71.35
N SER A 453 16.97 89.46 71.87
CA SER A 453 17.18 88.01 71.90
C SER A 453 17.14 87.42 70.50
N ARG A 454 16.24 87.86 69.62
CA ARG A 454 16.20 87.44 68.21
C ARG A 454 17.50 87.75 67.47
N HIS A 455 18.10 88.93 67.66
CA HIS A 455 19.42 89.25 67.07
C HIS A 455 20.53 88.34 67.62
N LYS A 456 20.47 87.94 68.90
CA LYS A 456 21.40 86.96 69.50
C LYS A 456 21.19 85.54 68.97
N VAL A 457 19.96 85.17 68.62
CA VAL A 457 19.55 83.85 68.10
C VAL A 457 19.61 83.79 66.56
N GLN A 458 19.78 84.91 65.87
CA GLN A 458 20.00 84.97 64.42
C GLN A 458 21.13 84.03 63.93
N PRO A 459 22.32 83.98 64.55
CA PRO A 459 23.36 83.03 64.15
C PRO A 459 22.99 81.56 64.38
N THR A 460 22.11 81.23 65.34
CA THR A 460 21.62 79.85 65.55
C THR A 460 20.52 79.50 64.56
N LEU A 461 19.68 80.45 64.13
CA LEU A 461 18.73 80.30 63.02
C LEU A 461 19.42 80.11 61.67
N ASP A 462 20.46 80.89 61.36
CA ASP A 462 21.23 80.73 60.11
C ASP A 462 21.96 79.36 60.06
N LYS A 463 22.38 78.84 61.24
CA LYS A 463 22.93 77.48 61.37
C LYS A 463 21.85 76.41 61.13
N LEU A 464 20.64 76.62 61.65
CA LEU A 464 19.50 75.73 61.45
C LEU A 464 19.10 75.67 59.96
N ASP A 465 18.96 76.81 59.29
CA ASP A 465 18.62 76.87 57.86
C ASP A 465 19.67 76.17 56.99
N LYS A 466 20.97 76.35 57.30
CA LYS A 466 22.06 75.64 56.63
C LYS A 466 22.02 74.13 56.90
N ALA A 467 21.72 73.71 58.13
CA ALA A 467 21.60 72.30 58.51
C ALA A 467 20.41 71.63 57.81
N GLN A 468 19.26 72.32 57.74
CA GLN A 468 18.06 71.87 57.02
C GLN A 468 18.29 71.79 55.52
N GLY A 469 18.94 72.80 54.91
CA GLY A 469 19.30 72.77 53.49
C GLY A 469 20.25 71.61 53.15
N ARG A 470 21.22 71.33 54.03
CA ARG A 470 22.13 70.19 53.88
C ARG A 470 21.40 68.85 54.05
N LEU A 471 20.48 68.74 55.01
CA LEU A 471 19.65 67.55 55.22
C LEU A 471 18.77 67.26 54.00
N GLN A 472 18.11 68.27 53.43
CA GLN A 472 17.29 68.10 52.23
C GLN A 472 18.12 67.59 51.03
N LEU A 473 19.35 68.09 50.88
CA LEU A 473 20.25 67.63 49.82
C LEU A 473 20.64 66.15 50.03
N ILE A 474 21.04 65.77 51.24
CA ILE A 474 21.39 64.38 51.57
C ILE A 474 20.18 63.45 51.41
N MET A 475 18.97 63.87 51.81
CA MET A 475 17.75 63.09 51.62
C MET A 475 17.39 62.90 50.15
N ARG A 476 17.60 63.90 49.28
CA ARG A 476 17.42 63.76 47.83
C ARG A 476 18.40 62.74 47.26
N GLU A 477 19.68 62.83 47.61
CA GLU A 477 20.70 61.88 47.16
C GLU A 477 20.44 60.45 47.67
N PHE A 478 19.92 60.31 48.89
CA PHE A 478 19.47 59.04 49.44
C PHE A 478 18.30 58.47 48.63
N GLN A 479 17.29 59.28 48.32
CA GLN A 479 16.13 58.83 47.54
C GLN A 479 16.54 58.40 46.12
N VAL A 480 17.39 59.17 45.45
CA VAL A 480 17.96 58.79 44.14
C VAL A 480 18.75 57.48 44.22
N SER A 481 19.56 57.31 45.26
CA SER A 481 20.32 56.06 45.48
C SER A 481 19.41 54.87 45.78
N ARG A 482 18.31 55.08 46.50
CA ARG A 482 17.30 54.07 46.82
C ARG A 482 16.54 53.62 45.57
N ASP A 483 16.10 54.57 44.74
CA ASP A 483 15.38 54.26 43.50
C ASP A 483 16.30 53.48 42.53
N ARG A 484 17.58 53.90 42.42
CA ARG A 484 18.60 53.16 41.65
C ARG A 484 18.84 51.74 42.19
N ALA A 485 18.81 51.54 43.51
CA ALA A 485 18.92 50.21 44.09
C ALA A 485 17.71 49.34 43.74
N GLY A 486 16.50 49.92 43.77
CA GLY A 486 15.27 49.25 43.35
C GLY A 486 15.28 48.84 41.87
N ASP A 487 15.73 49.74 40.99
CA ASP A 487 15.87 49.46 39.55
C ASP A 487 16.90 48.35 39.28
N ALA A 488 18.04 48.37 39.99
CA ALA A 488 19.07 47.34 39.90
C ALA A 488 18.57 45.97 40.39
N ASP A 489 17.83 45.94 41.50
CA ASP A 489 17.23 44.71 42.03
C ASP A 489 16.15 44.15 41.07
N ALA A 490 15.34 45.01 40.47
CA ALA A 490 14.35 44.59 39.47
C ALA A 490 15.00 44.04 38.20
N ALA A 491 16.08 44.68 37.71
CA ALA A 491 16.87 44.19 36.58
C ALA A 491 17.52 42.83 36.89
N TRP A 492 18.07 42.65 38.11
CA TRP A 492 18.64 41.39 38.56
C TRP A 492 17.58 40.27 38.62
N GLN A 493 16.41 40.54 39.19
CA GLN A 493 15.31 39.56 39.24
C GLN A 493 14.81 39.17 37.84
N ALA A 494 14.73 40.13 36.91
CA ALA A 494 14.34 39.86 35.53
C ALA A 494 15.36 38.94 34.82
N THR A 495 16.66 39.21 34.98
CA THR A 495 17.73 38.34 34.44
C THR A 495 17.70 36.95 35.08
N GLN A 496 17.48 36.85 36.40
CA GLN A 496 17.36 35.57 37.10
C GLN A 496 16.18 34.74 36.56
N ALA A 497 15.01 35.35 36.40
CA ALA A 497 13.85 34.68 35.83
C ALA A 497 14.10 34.23 34.38
N ALA A 498 14.80 35.03 33.58
CA ALA A 498 15.19 34.65 32.22
C ALA A 498 16.11 33.41 32.22
N ILE A 499 17.10 33.36 33.12
CA ILE A 499 17.99 32.19 33.30
C ILE A 499 17.18 30.94 33.69
N ASP A 500 16.23 31.06 34.62
CA ASP A 500 15.39 29.93 35.06
C ASP A 500 14.49 29.41 33.91
N THR A 501 13.93 30.31 33.09
CA THR A 501 13.16 29.89 31.91
C THR A 501 14.04 29.27 30.82
N ALA A 502 15.26 29.76 30.63
CA ALA A 502 16.20 29.20 29.67
C ALA A 502 16.75 27.84 30.12
N SER A 503 16.99 27.64 31.43
CA SER A 503 17.47 26.37 31.99
C SER A 503 16.41 25.27 31.90
N THR A 504 15.14 25.57 32.22
CA THR A 504 14.03 24.63 32.03
C THR A 504 13.83 24.24 30.57
N ARG A 505 13.95 25.20 29.64
CA ARG A 505 13.93 24.93 28.19
C ARG A 505 15.09 24.04 27.76
N LYS A 506 16.30 24.28 28.27
CA LYS A 506 17.49 23.47 28.03
C LYS A 506 17.31 22.03 28.51
N ASP A 507 16.75 21.82 29.71
CA ASP A 507 16.51 20.48 30.24
C ASP A 507 15.46 19.71 29.42
N ALA A 508 14.40 20.40 28.98
CA ALA A 508 13.42 19.82 28.07
C ALA A 508 14.05 19.39 26.72
N LEU A 509 14.88 20.25 26.12
CA LEU A 509 15.61 19.95 24.88
C LEU A 509 16.60 18.80 25.07
N ARG A 510 17.30 18.72 26.21
CA ARG A 510 18.20 17.59 26.54
C ARG A 510 17.43 16.28 26.63
N SER A 511 16.27 16.27 27.26
CA SER A 511 15.42 15.07 27.34
C SER A 511 14.92 14.64 25.96
N GLU A 512 14.55 15.58 25.11
CA GLU A 512 14.15 15.27 23.73
C GLU A 512 15.32 14.72 22.91
N MET A 513 16.49 15.34 23.02
CA MET A 513 17.68 14.93 22.30
C MET A 513 18.19 13.55 22.73
N THR A 514 18.19 13.23 24.03
CA THR A 514 18.56 11.89 24.50
C THR A 514 17.63 10.80 23.94
N SER A 515 16.32 11.06 23.89
CA SER A 515 15.34 10.17 23.27
C SER A 515 15.59 10.02 21.76
N LEU A 516 15.86 11.13 21.07
CA LEU A 516 16.10 11.15 19.63
C LEU A 516 17.43 10.48 19.24
N SER A 517 18.50 10.71 19.99
CA SER A 517 19.79 10.02 19.84
C SER A 517 19.62 8.51 20.02
N ALA A 518 18.90 8.06 21.05
CA ALA A 518 18.65 6.64 21.26
C ALA A 518 17.86 5.99 20.09
N ARG A 519 16.92 6.74 19.49
CA ARG A 519 16.20 6.31 18.27
C ARG A 519 17.12 6.27 17.06
N CYS A 520 17.99 7.27 16.87
CA CYS A 520 19.00 7.32 15.81
C CYS A 520 19.96 6.13 15.89
N ASP A 521 20.52 5.86 17.08
CA ASP A 521 21.44 4.74 17.31
C ASP A 521 20.76 3.39 17.05
N SER A 522 19.55 3.23 17.58
CA SER A 522 18.79 2.00 17.35
C SER A 522 18.44 1.81 15.88
N GLY A 523 18.10 2.89 15.18
CA GLY A 523 17.78 2.90 13.76
C GLY A 523 19.00 2.58 12.90
N GLN A 524 20.15 3.19 13.22
CA GLN A 524 21.41 2.91 12.56
C GLN A 524 21.77 1.43 12.64
N LEU A 525 21.73 0.84 13.83
CA LEU A 525 21.98 -0.59 14.02
C LEU A 525 20.99 -1.48 13.26
N ALA A 526 19.73 -1.03 13.08
CA ALA A 526 18.72 -1.77 12.32
C ALA A 526 19.00 -1.72 10.81
N VAL A 527 19.38 -0.55 10.29
CA VAL A 527 19.79 -0.38 8.89
C VAL A 527 21.10 -1.12 8.60
N GLU A 528 22.06 -1.05 9.50
CA GLU A 528 23.32 -1.82 9.43
C GLU A 528 23.03 -3.32 9.36
N ALA A 529 22.13 -3.84 10.19
CA ALA A 529 21.72 -5.25 10.10
C ALA A 529 21.09 -5.60 8.74
N LEU A 530 20.32 -4.68 8.13
CA LEU A 530 19.69 -4.87 6.82
C LEU A 530 20.66 -4.76 5.63
N THR A 531 21.90 -4.30 5.83
CA THR A 531 22.84 -4.03 4.72
C THR A 531 23.09 -5.27 3.84
N GLU A 532 23.45 -6.41 4.45
CA GLU A 532 23.66 -7.66 3.71
C GLU A 532 22.39 -8.06 2.95
N ASP A 533 21.23 -8.01 3.60
CA ASP A 533 19.95 -8.36 2.97
C ASP A 533 19.62 -7.44 1.78
N ARG A 534 19.93 -6.15 1.87
CA ARG A 534 19.73 -5.20 0.77
C ARG A 534 20.66 -5.46 -0.39
N GLU A 535 21.93 -5.78 -0.14
CA GLU A 535 22.86 -6.16 -1.19
C GLU A 535 22.35 -7.38 -1.94
N LEU A 536 21.87 -8.40 -1.23
CA LEU A 536 21.29 -9.59 -1.84
C LEU A 536 20.02 -9.31 -2.63
N GLN A 537 19.12 -8.48 -2.10
CA GLN A 537 17.92 -8.09 -2.85
C GLN A 537 18.26 -7.24 -4.07
N ARG A 538 19.31 -6.41 -4.00
CA ARG A 538 19.82 -5.62 -5.13
C ARG A 538 20.46 -6.52 -6.19
N GLU A 539 21.27 -7.49 -5.80
CA GLU A 539 21.81 -8.52 -6.70
C GLU A 539 20.67 -9.32 -7.37
N ALA A 540 19.65 -9.71 -6.60
CA ALA A 540 18.48 -10.40 -7.13
C ALA A 540 17.71 -9.52 -8.14
N ALA A 541 17.50 -8.24 -7.84
CA ALA A 541 16.86 -7.28 -8.75
C ALA A 541 17.67 -7.07 -10.04
N ASN A 542 18.99 -6.98 -9.95
CA ASN A 542 19.89 -6.89 -11.10
C ASN A 542 19.84 -8.17 -11.95
N ALA A 543 19.83 -9.34 -11.32
CA ALA A 543 19.70 -10.62 -12.02
C ALA A 543 18.36 -10.73 -12.77
N ILE A 544 17.25 -10.31 -12.18
CA ILE A 544 15.94 -10.26 -12.86
C ILE A 544 15.97 -9.28 -14.03
N SER A 545 16.55 -8.11 -13.85
CA SER A 545 16.64 -7.08 -14.89
C SER A 545 17.48 -7.56 -16.08
N MET A 546 18.61 -8.24 -15.81
CA MET A 546 19.42 -8.91 -16.82
C MET A 546 18.63 -10.00 -17.55
N ARG A 547 17.92 -10.88 -16.83
CA ARG A 547 17.09 -11.94 -17.44
C ARG A 547 16.06 -11.40 -18.43
N ARG A 548 15.43 -10.26 -18.12
CA ARG A 548 14.50 -9.57 -19.03
C ARG A 548 15.21 -8.94 -20.22
N GLY A 549 16.35 -8.27 -20.00
CA GLY A 549 17.14 -7.66 -21.07
C GLY A 549 17.56 -8.66 -22.15
N PHE A 550 17.75 -9.92 -21.78
CA PHE A 550 18.10 -11.02 -22.69
C PHE A 550 16.93 -11.92 -23.09
N SER A 551 15.68 -11.57 -22.77
CA SER A 551 14.48 -12.40 -23.06
C SER A 551 14.56 -13.85 -22.55
N LEU A 552 15.37 -14.11 -21.51
CA LEU A 552 15.61 -15.45 -20.98
C LEU A 552 14.32 -16.08 -20.45
N THR A 553 13.40 -15.24 -19.94
CA THR A 553 12.04 -15.64 -19.56
C THR A 553 11.27 -16.27 -20.70
N THR A 554 11.28 -15.63 -21.86
CA THR A 554 10.59 -16.09 -23.05
C THR A 554 11.18 -17.40 -23.55
N TRP A 555 12.49 -17.57 -23.44
CA TRP A 555 13.17 -18.82 -23.76
C TRP A 555 12.86 -19.94 -22.77
N ASN A 556 12.89 -19.66 -21.47
CA ASN A 556 12.52 -20.64 -20.44
C ASN A 556 11.05 -21.07 -20.58
N ALA A 557 10.17 -20.12 -20.91
CA ALA A 557 8.79 -20.40 -21.25
C ALA A 557 8.68 -21.30 -22.50
N LEU A 558 9.40 -20.98 -23.58
CA LEU A 558 9.38 -21.77 -24.81
C LEU A 558 9.91 -23.20 -24.59
N LEU A 559 11.00 -23.35 -23.85
CA LEU A 559 11.56 -24.67 -23.49
C LEU A 559 10.59 -25.46 -22.60
N SER A 560 9.92 -24.80 -21.67
CA SER A 560 8.88 -25.41 -20.82
C SER A 560 7.69 -25.87 -21.64
N ALA A 561 7.24 -25.04 -22.59
CA ALA A 561 6.16 -25.38 -23.50
C ALA A 561 6.54 -26.53 -24.43
N GLY A 562 7.73 -26.48 -25.03
CA GLY A 562 8.26 -27.53 -25.90
C GLY A 562 8.42 -28.86 -25.16
N ALA A 563 8.77 -28.83 -23.88
CA ALA A 563 8.85 -30.04 -23.08
C ALA A 563 7.48 -30.66 -22.78
N LEU A 564 6.48 -29.82 -22.46
CA LEU A 564 5.11 -30.27 -22.24
C LEU A 564 4.49 -30.89 -23.48
N THR A 565 4.81 -30.36 -24.67
CA THR A 565 4.24 -30.85 -25.94
C THR A 565 5.00 -32.05 -26.50
N TYR A 566 6.33 -32.05 -26.43
CA TYR A 566 7.17 -33.04 -27.12
C TYR A 566 7.93 -33.96 -26.16
N ALA A 567 8.45 -33.46 -25.03
CA ALA A 567 9.27 -34.27 -24.14
C ALA A 567 8.47 -35.23 -23.27
N CYS A 568 7.20 -34.93 -22.97
CA CYS A 568 6.27 -35.84 -22.30
C CYS A 568 6.11 -37.17 -23.08
N GLU A 569 6.15 -37.09 -24.41
CA GLU A 569 5.99 -38.25 -25.30
C GLU A 569 7.24 -39.13 -25.44
N LEU A 570 8.41 -38.60 -25.11
CA LEU A 570 9.68 -39.33 -25.26
C LEU A 570 9.88 -40.25 -24.06
N SER A 571 9.94 -41.57 -24.25
CA SER A 571 10.09 -42.52 -23.13
C SER A 571 11.52 -42.62 -22.59
N ALA A 572 12.53 -42.46 -23.45
CA ALA A 572 13.94 -42.65 -23.09
C ALA A 572 14.60 -41.37 -22.56
N LEU A 573 15.23 -41.45 -21.39
CA LEU A 573 15.93 -40.34 -20.75
C LEU A 573 17.07 -39.78 -21.63
N SER A 574 17.84 -40.66 -22.28
CA SER A 574 18.95 -40.28 -23.16
C SER A 574 18.49 -39.40 -24.34
N VAL A 575 17.35 -39.73 -24.94
CA VAL A 575 16.76 -38.95 -26.04
C VAL A 575 16.22 -37.62 -25.53
N ARG A 576 15.57 -37.59 -24.35
CA ARG A 576 15.17 -36.33 -23.71
C ARG A 576 16.39 -35.42 -23.50
N GLU A 577 17.46 -35.93 -22.88
CA GLU A 577 18.68 -35.16 -22.61
C GLU A 577 19.31 -34.63 -23.91
N GLN A 578 19.36 -35.43 -24.99
CA GLN A 578 19.86 -34.99 -26.30
C GLN A 578 19.01 -33.87 -26.90
N VAL A 579 17.68 -33.95 -26.81
CA VAL A 579 16.77 -32.91 -27.29
C VAL A 579 16.98 -31.60 -26.50
N PHE A 580 17.08 -31.67 -25.17
CA PHE A 580 17.34 -30.49 -24.35
C PHE A 580 18.74 -29.91 -24.56
N GLN A 581 19.75 -30.76 -24.80
CA GLN A 581 21.09 -30.31 -25.19
C GLN A 581 21.07 -29.62 -26.55
N ALA A 582 20.31 -30.14 -27.52
CA ALA A 582 20.15 -29.52 -28.83
C ALA A 582 19.41 -28.16 -28.73
N TRP A 583 18.35 -28.08 -27.93
CA TRP A 583 17.65 -26.81 -27.66
C TRP A 583 18.54 -25.79 -26.93
N GLY A 584 19.36 -26.25 -25.99
CA GLY A 584 20.36 -25.43 -25.32
C GLY A 584 21.45 -24.93 -26.27
N ALA A 585 21.95 -25.80 -27.15
CA ALA A 585 22.92 -25.43 -28.18
C ALA A 585 22.35 -24.41 -29.18
N ALA A 586 21.10 -24.59 -29.61
CA ALA A 586 20.40 -23.64 -30.47
C ALA A 586 20.30 -22.26 -29.81
N TYR A 587 19.96 -22.20 -28.51
CA TYR A 587 19.96 -20.94 -27.76
C TYR A 587 21.34 -20.25 -27.75
N CYS A 588 22.42 -21.00 -27.53
CA CYS A 588 23.77 -20.46 -27.59
C CYS A 588 24.09 -19.84 -28.98
N CYS A 589 23.60 -20.45 -30.07
CA CYS A 589 23.79 -19.96 -31.43
C CYS A 589 22.98 -18.69 -31.77
N TYR A 590 21.83 -18.47 -31.13
CA TYR A 590 20.98 -17.29 -31.36
C TYR A 590 21.36 -16.06 -30.51
N GLY A 591 22.48 -16.11 -29.75
CA GLY A 591 23.03 -14.98 -29.00
C GLY A 591 23.20 -15.20 -27.49
N GLY A 592 23.03 -16.43 -27.01
CA GLY A 592 23.08 -16.75 -25.58
C GLY A 592 24.49 -17.02 -25.06
N LEU A 593 25.32 -15.98 -24.90
CA LEU A 593 26.38 -15.85 -23.88
C LEU A 593 27.02 -14.47 -24.06
N THR A 594 26.47 -13.43 -23.42
CA THR A 594 27.22 -12.19 -23.25
C THR A 594 28.46 -12.46 -22.38
N PRO A 595 29.66 -12.01 -22.79
CA PRO A 595 30.88 -12.14 -22.00
C PRO A 595 30.70 -11.49 -20.62
N GLY A 596 30.93 -12.24 -19.53
CA GLY A 596 30.96 -11.70 -18.16
C GLY A 596 29.84 -12.14 -17.21
N CYS A 597 28.82 -12.89 -17.66
CA CYS A 597 27.83 -13.49 -16.75
C CYS A 597 28.26 -14.91 -16.31
N PRO A 598 28.23 -15.24 -15.00
CA PRO A 598 28.60 -16.58 -14.54
C PRO A 598 27.64 -17.63 -15.11
N PRO A 599 28.14 -18.81 -15.54
CA PRO A 599 27.34 -19.85 -16.21
C PRO A 599 26.17 -20.36 -15.35
N THR A 600 26.21 -20.18 -14.03
CA THR A 600 25.11 -20.58 -13.13
C THR A 600 23.88 -19.66 -13.18
N SER A 601 23.99 -18.44 -13.70
CA SER A 601 22.85 -17.50 -13.81
C SER A 601 22.24 -17.41 -15.22
N THR A 602 22.94 -17.91 -16.24
CA THR A 602 22.60 -17.81 -17.66
C THR A 602 22.25 -19.13 -18.33
N CYS A 603 22.47 -20.27 -17.68
CA CYS A 603 21.99 -21.54 -18.24
C CYS A 603 20.47 -21.51 -18.31
N CYS A 604 19.93 -21.61 -19.53
CA CYS A 604 18.60 -22.13 -19.85
C CYS A 604 18.48 -23.52 -19.22
N THR A 605 18.28 -23.55 -17.91
CA THR A 605 18.08 -24.76 -17.17
C THR A 605 16.61 -25.04 -17.31
N PHE A 606 16.28 -25.96 -18.23
CA PHE A 606 15.06 -26.74 -18.11
C PHE A 606 15.01 -27.47 -16.75
N VAL A 607 16.11 -27.48 -15.97
CA VAL A 607 16.08 -27.84 -14.56
C VAL A 607 14.92 -27.06 -13.91
N PRO A 608 13.89 -27.77 -13.46
CA PRO A 608 12.76 -27.16 -12.79
C PRO A 608 13.35 -26.32 -11.68
N SER A 609 12.89 -25.07 -11.58
CA SER A 609 13.31 -24.09 -10.57
C SER A 609 13.88 -24.79 -9.35
N ILE A 610 15.09 -24.43 -8.91
CA ILE A 610 15.73 -25.04 -7.74
C ILE A 610 14.75 -25.20 -6.57
N SER A 611 13.72 -24.35 -6.43
CA SER A 611 12.64 -24.49 -5.44
C SER A 611 11.68 -25.67 -5.69
N VAL A 612 11.31 -25.95 -6.94
CA VAL A 612 10.43 -27.06 -7.34
C VAL A 612 11.21 -28.36 -7.27
N THR A 613 12.44 -28.42 -7.79
CA THR A 613 13.32 -29.59 -7.63
C THR A 613 13.66 -29.85 -6.18
N THR A 614 13.98 -28.83 -5.36
CA THR A 614 14.21 -29.04 -3.92
C THR A 614 12.93 -29.45 -3.20
N LYS A 615 11.76 -28.85 -3.48
CA LYS A 615 10.49 -29.32 -2.91
C LYS A 615 10.16 -30.75 -3.33
N LEU A 616 10.42 -31.14 -4.58
CA LEU A 616 10.24 -32.50 -5.08
C LEU A 616 11.20 -33.49 -4.41
N VAL A 617 12.49 -33.17 -4.36
CA VAL A 617 13.53 -34.00 -3.71
C VAL A 617 13.26 -34.17 -2.21
N THR A 618 12.78 -33.14 -1.54
CA THR A 618 12.58 -33.15 -0.08
C THR A 618 11.21 -33.68 0.35
N SER A 619 10.17 -33.46 -0.46
CA SER A 619 8.81 -33.96 -0.18
C SER A 619 8.58 -35.39 -0.66
N VAL A 620 9.25 -35.83 -1.73
CA VAL A 620 9.08 -37.18 -2.29
C VAL A 620 10.15 -38.15 -1.78
N GLY A 621 11.26 -37.70 -1.19
CA GLY A 621 12.17 -38.47 -0.32
C GLY A 621 12.90 -39.69 -0.94
N ASP A 622 12.43 -40.20 -2.07
CA ASP A 622 12.85 -41.44 -2.74
C ASP A 622 13.29 -41.17 -4.21
N LEU A 623 13.50 -39.89 -4.56
CA LEU A 623 13.87 -39.41 -5.91
C LEU A 623 15.25 -38.74 -5.94
N ILE A 624 16.15 -39.10 -5.03
CA ILE A 624 17.39 -38.35 -4.80
C ILE A 624 18.37 -38.58 -5.95
N PHE A 625 18.38 -39.79 -6.50
CA PHE A 625 19.28 -40.24 -7.54
C PHE A 625 18.56 -40.48 -8.88
N SER A 626 17.29 -40.91 -8.88
CA SER A 626 16.49 -41.12 -10.09
C SER A 626 16.21 -39.82 -10.84
N ARG A 627 17.10 -39.52 -11.80
CA ARG A 627 16.93 -38.40 -12.72
C ARG A 627 15.61 -38.51 -13.46
N ARG A 628 15.25 -39.70 -13.92
CA ARG A 628 14.00 -39.95 -14.61
C ARG A 628 12.77 -39.59 -13.77
N ARG A 629 12.69 -40.04 -12.52
CA ARG A 629 11.58 -39.66 -11.65
C ARG A 629 11.56 -38.17 -11.33
N LEU A 630 12.73 -37.53 -11.22
CA LEU A 630 12.80 -36.06 -11.12
C LEU A 630 12.24 -35.39 -12.38
N TRP A 631 12.57 -35.88 -13.58
CA TRP A 631 12.01 -35.41 -14.84
C TRP A 631 10.49 -35.59 -14.87
N ASP A 632 9.99 -36.78 -14.55
CA ASP A 632 8.56 -37.10 -14.58
C ASP A 632 7.78 -36.26 -13.56
N ALA A 633 8.28 -36.13 -12.32
CA ALA A 633 7.66 -35.30 -11.30
C ALA A 633 7.67 -33.79 -11.65
N SER A 634 8.65 -33.38 -12.44
CA SER A 634 8.76 -32.01 -12.92
C SER A 634 7.84 -31.71 -14.08
N LEU A 635 7.73 -32.64 -15.05
CA LEU A 635 6.75 -32.55 -16.12
C LEU A 635 5.34 -32.56 -15.54
N LEU A 636 5.04 -33.45 -14.59
CA LEU A 636 3.77 -33.46 -13.87
C LEU A 636 3.51 -32.13 -13.14
N SER A 637 4.54 -31.52 -12.55
CA SER A 637 4.40 -30.22 -11.87
C SER A 637 4.17 -29.07 -12.84
N LEU A 638 4.83 -29.07 -14.00
CA LEU A 638 4.56 -28.09 -15.07
C LEU A 638 3.12 -28.22 -15.56
N VAL A 639 2.66 -29.46 -15.79
CA VAL A 639 1.28 -29.75 -16.20
C VAL A 639 0.27 -29.28 -15.15
N ALA A 640 0.49 -29.58 -13.86
CA ALA A 640 -0.41 -29.17 -12.79
C ALA A 640 -0.50 -27.64 -12.59
N LEU A 641 0.54 -26.90 -12.96
CA LEU A 641 0.58 -25.44 -12.90
C LEU A 641 -0.09 -24.76 -14.10
N THR A 642 -0.31 -25.48 -15.21
CA THR A 642 -1.00 -24.92 -16.39
C THR A 642 -2.50 -24.87 -16.17
N SER A 643 -3.07 -23.66 -16.24
CA SER A 643 -4.50 -23.43 -16.01
C SER A 643 -5.40 -23.91 -17.15
N SER A 644 -4.83 -24.17 -18.33
CA SER A 644 -5.55 -24.46 -19.57
C SER A 644 -5.69 -25.94 -19.92
N LEU A 645 -4.95 -26.83 -19.27
CA LEU A 645 -4.99 -28.27 -19.54
C LEU A 645 -5.88 -28.96 -18.52
N PRO A 646 -7.10 -29.41 -18.91
CA PRO A 646 -8.01 -30.07 -17.98
C PRO A 646 -7.72 -31.56 -17.84
N ALA A 647 -7.03 -32.21 -18.79
CA ALA A 647 -6.80 -33.65 -18.81
C ALA A 647 -5.35 -34.02 -19.17
N VAL A 648 -4.82 -35.04 -18.49
CA VAL A 648 -3.44 -35.55 -18.65
C VAL A 648 -3.49 -37.07 -18.62
N MET A 649 -2.75 -37.76 -19.49
CA MET A 649 -2.72 -39.22 -19.48
C MET A 649 -1.32 -39.79 -19.23
N ILE A 650 -1.26 -40.87 -18.47
CA ILE A 650 -0.04 -41.60 -18.14
C ILE A 650 -0.17 -43.01 -18.70
N THR A 651 0.64 -43.34 -19.72
CA THR A 651 0.42 -44.53 -20.56
C THR A 651 0.91 -45.81 -19.92
N ARG A 652 2.05 -45.78 -19.23
CA ARG A 652 2.62 -46.97 -18.56
C ARG A 652 2.74 -46.71 -17.07
N PHE A 653 1.63 -46.95 -16.41
CA PHE A 653 1.45 -46.82 -14.97
C PHE A 653 2.18 -47.94 -14.23
N SER A 654 2.86 -47.56 -13.15
CA SER A 654 3.50 -48.45 -12.19
C SER A 654 3.14 -48.00 -10.78
N SER A 655 3.22 -48.91 -9.82
CA SER A 655 2.98 -48.59 -8.40
C SER A 655 3.90 -47.49 -7.88
N GLU A 656 5.12 -47.38 -8.43
CA GLU A 656 6.06 -46.30 -8.11
C GLU A 656 5.59 -44.94 -8.64
N MET A 657 4.98 -44.94 -9.83
CA MET A 657 4.41 -43.74 -10.44
C MET A 657 3.15 -43.27 -9.69
N GLU A 658 2.33 -44.20 -9.18
CA GLU A 658 1.19 -43.90 -8.30
C GLU A 658 1.65 -43.16 -7.03
N GLN A 659 2.66 -43.69 -6.36
CA GLN A 659 3.22 -43.07 -5.16
C GLN A 659 3.77 -41.68 -5.45
N LEU A 660 4.44 -41.50 -6.60
CA LEU A 660 4.94 -40.22 -7.07
C LEU A 660 3.80 -39.24 -7.34
N LEU A 661 2.73 -39.65 -8.02
CA LEU A 661 1.55 -38.84 -8.32
C LEU A 661 0.83 -38.39 -7.05
N VAL A 662 0.53 -39.32 -6.14
CA VAL A 662 -0.13 -39.02 -4.87
C VAL A 662 0.73 -38.09 -4.02
N SER A 663 2.06 -38.30 -4.02
CA SER A 663 3.00 -37.43 -3.32
C SER A 663 3.04 -36.03 -3.93
N CYS A 664 3.10 -35.90 -5.25
CA CYS A 664 3.08 -34.62 -5.94
C CYS A 664 1.76 -33.87 -5.70
N ALA A 665 0.62 -34.56 -5.86
CA ALA A 665 -0.70 -33.97 -5.68
C ALA A 665 -0.92 -33.42 -4.26
N ARG A 666 -0.55 -34.20 -3.22
CA ARG A 666 -0.75 -33.79 -1.82
C ARG A 666 0.31 -32.80 -1.32
N ARG A 667 1.59 -33.00 -1.66
CA ARG A 667 2.71 -32.28 -1.04
C ARG A 667 3.26 -31.12 -1.89
N VAL A 668 3.14 -31.19 -3.21
CA VAL A 668 3.72 -30.20 -4.14
C VAL A 668 2.63 -29.28 -4.71
N TRP A 669 1.50 -29.84 -5.12
CA TRP A 669 0.38 -29.07 -5.69
C TRP A 669 -0.66 -28.64 -4.65
N HIS A 670 -0.56 -29.19 -3.42
CA HIS A 670 -1.47 -28.91 -2.31
C HIS A 670 -2.95 -29.10 -2.68
N TRP A 671 -3.28 -30.13 -3.46
CA TRP A 671 -4.66 -30.46 -3.79
C TRP A 671 -5.41 -30.95 -2.55
N PRO A 672 -6.29 -30.13 -1.95
CA PRO A 672 -6.91 -30.48 -0.67
C PRO A 672 -8.01 -31.53 -0.85
N GLN A 673 -8.59 -31.65 -2.05
CA GLN A 673 -9.71 -32.53 -2.38
C GLN A 673 -9.40 -33.31 -3.67
N LEU A 674 -8.63 -34.38 -3.51
CA LEU A 674 -8.27 -35.33 -4.57
C LEU A 674 -9.16 -36.57 -4.50
N HIS A 675 -9.89 -36.85 -5.57
CA HIS A 675 -10.64 -38.10 -5.75
C HIS A 675 -9.83 -39.06 -6.63
N MET A 676 -9.75 -40.33 -6.24
CA MET A 676 -9.12 -41.39 -7.03
C MET A 676 -10.14 -42.49 -7.26
N VAL A 677 -10.42 -42.84 -8.52
CA VAL A 677 -11.45 -43.82 -8.90
C VAL A 677 -10.90 -44.71 -10.01
N HIS A 678 -11.25 -45.99 -10.04
CA HIS A 678 -10.88 -46.87 -11.16
C HIS A 678 -11.85 -46.67 -12.32
N ALA A 679 -11.38 -46.74 -13.56
CA ALA A 679 -12.21 -46.52 -14.75
C ALA A 679 -13.46 -47.44 -14.80
N ARG A 680 -13.36 -48.66 -14.23
CA ARG A 680 -14.43 -49.67 -14.19
C ARG A 680 -15.27 -49.66 -12.91
N ALA A 681 -15.12 -48.64 -12.07
CA ALA A 681 -15.89 -48.53 -10.85
C ALA A 681 -17.37 -48.20 -11.14
N ARG A 682 -18.30 -48.80 -10.39
CA ARG A 682 -19.75 -48.63 -10.61
C ARG A 682 -20.24 -47.21 -10.34
N ASP A 683 -19.50 -46.47 -9.53
CA ASP A 683 -19.76 -45.09 -9.09
C ASP A 683 -18.99 -44.05 -9.90
N PHE A 684 -18.25 -44.45 -10.95
CA PHE A 684 -17.42 -43.55 -11.75
C PHE A 684 -18.19 -42.34 -12.29
N ASP A 685 -19.36 -42.54 -12.89
CA ASP A 685 -20.15 -41.46 -13.49
C ASP A 685 -20.62 -40.42 -12.47
N ASP A 686 -20.99 -40.87 -11.27
CA ASP A 686 -21.45 -39.99 -10.20
C ASP A 686 -20.27 -39.20 -9.60
N VAL A 687 -19.13 -39.86 -9.36
CA VAL A 687 -17.92 -39.19 -8.86
C VAL A 687 -17.37 -38.21 -9.89
N PHE A 688 -17.39 -38.57 -11.18
CA PHE A 688 -16.98 -37.68 -12.26
C PHE A 688 -17.87 -36.44 -12.33
N LYS A 689 -19.21 -36.61 -12.31
CA LYS A 689 -20.17 -35.49 -12.33
C LYS A 689 -20.00 -34.57 -11.12
N VAL A 690 -19.79 -35.12 -9.93
CA VAL A 690 -19.57 -34.34 -8.70
C VAL A 690 -18.27 -33.56 -8.80
N ALA A 691 -17.16 -34.23 -9.15
CA ALA A 691 -15.84 -33.59 -9.24
C ALA A 691 -15.80 -32.51 -10.32
N ALA A 692 -16.41 -32.76 -11.49
CA ALA A 692 -16.50 -31.82 -12.59
C ALA A 692 -17.27 -30.54 -12.24
N ARG A 693 -18.38 -30.66 -11.48
CA ARG A 693 -19.20 -29.52 -11.05
C ARG A 693 -18.57 -28.74 -9.89
N SER A 694 -17.93 -29.43 -8.94
CA SER A 694 -17.32 -28.80 -7.76
C SER A 694 -15.89 -28.31 -8.00
N GLY A 695 -15.26 -28.68 -9.11
CA GLY A 695 -13.87 -28.34 -9.41
C GLY A 695 -12.84 -29.11 -8.59
N HIS A 696 -13.20 -30.25 -8.02
CA HIS A 696 -12.26 -31.13 -7.34
C HIS A 696 -11.32 -31.83 -8.33
N GLN A 697 -10.11 -32.17 -7.90
CA GLN A 697 -9.17 -32.89 -8.78
C GLN A 697 -9.49 -34.38 -8.80
N LEU A 698 -9.48 -34.98 -9.99
CA LEU A 698 -9.84 -36.38 -10.20
C LEU A 698 -8.70 -37.14 -10.88
N VAL A 699 -8.33 -38.29 -10.30
CA VAL A 699 -7.40 -39.25 -10.90
C VAL A 699 -8.19 -40.52 -11.22
N VAL A 700 -8.20 -40.92 -12.48
CA VAL A 700 -8.83 -42.15 -12.95
C VAL A 700 -7.75 -43.20 -13.18
N LEU A 701 -7.85 -44.30 -12.47
CA LEU A 701 -6.91 -45.41 -12.53
C LEU A 701 -7.34 -46.47 -13.54
N ASP A 702 -6.36 -47.16 -14.12
CA ASP A 702 -6.53 -48.34 -14.98
C ASP A 702 -7.45 -48.13 -16.20
N VAL A 703 -7.28 -47.00 -16.87
CA VAL A 703 -7.94 -46.74 -18.15
C VAL A 703 -7.35 -47.66 -19.20
N GLU A 704 -8.18 -48.52 -19.79
CA GLU A 704 -7.82 -49.35 -20.94
C GLU A 704 -8.30 -48.71 -22.26
N PRO A 705 -7.72 -49.10 -23.41
CA PRO A 705 -8.15 -48.59 -24.72
C PRO A 705 -9.64 -48.83 -25.01
N HIS A 706 -10.21 -49.88 -24.44
CA HIS A 706 -11.64 -50.20 -24.54
C HIS A 706 -12.53 -49.22 -23.76
N ASP A 707 -12.05 -48.67 -22.64
CA ASP A 707 -12.79 -47.69 -21.84
C ASP A 707 -12.84 -46.30 -22.52
N ALA A 708 -11.86 -46.03 -23.40
CA ALA A 708 -11.81 -44.84 -24.25
C ALA A 708 -12.67 -44.97 -25.53
N GLN A 709 -13.19 -46.16 -25.83
CA GLN A 709 -14.16 -46.36 -26.91
C GLN A 709 -15.55 -46.01 -26.38
N PRO A 710 -16.41 -45.31 -27.16
CA PRO A 710 -17.77 -45.09 -26.74
C PRO A 710 -18.45 -46.45 -26.53
N LEU A 711 -18.91 -46.72 -25.29
CA LEU A 711 -19.58 -47.95 -24.89
C LEU A 711 -20.58 -48.40 -25.96
N ASN A 712 -20.27 -49.50 -26.64
CA ASN A 712 -21.22 -50.25 -27.45
C ASN A 712 -22.01 -51.14 -26.51
N GLU A 713 -22.97 -50.62 -25.76
CA GLU A 713 -23.80 -51.51 -24.93
C GLU A 713 -25.29 -51.19 -25.03
N GLU A 714 -26.00 -52.30 -25.17
CA GLU A 714 -27.43 -52.49 -25.40
C GLU A 714 -28.28 -52.15 -24.17
N ASN A 715 -27.86 -51.19 -23.35
CA ASN A 715 -28.63 -50.76 -22.19
C ASN A 715 -29.58 -49.63 -22.56
N GLU A 716 -30.86 -49.99 -22.66
CA GLU A 716 -32.00 -49.09 -22.61
C GLU A 716 -31.97 -48.29 -21.30
N TYR A 717 -31.55 -47.02 -21.35
CA TYR A 717 -32.08 -45.98 -20.47
C TYR A 717 -32.07 -44.64 -21.22
N SER A 718 -33.20 -43.93 -21.08
CA SER A 718 -33.43 -42.49 -21.30
C SER A 718 -32.19 -41.65 -20.96
N ASP A 719 -31.91 -40.46 -21.44
CA ASP A 719 -32.63 -39.33 -22.05
C ASP A 719 -31.51 -38.27 -22.15
N ALA A 720 -31.55 -37.35 -23.12
CA ALA A 720 -30.67 -36.17 -23.19
C ALA A 720 -29.14 -36.38 -23.01
N MET A 721 -28.34 -36.01 -24.00
CA MET A 721 -26.91 -35.76 -23.76
C MET A 721 -26.77 -34.61 -22.75
N ASP A 722 -26.70 -34.94 -21.46
CA ASP A 722 -26.50 -34.00 -20.36
C ASP A 722 -25.13 -33.34 -20.54
N THR A 723 -25.12 -32.14 -21.11
CA THR A 723 -23.91 -31.33 -21.22
C THR A 723 -23.51 -30.87 -19.82
N ILE A 724 -22.45 -31.46 -19.27
CA ILE A 724 -21.90 -31.06 -17.96
C ILE A 724 -21.02 -29.83 -18.16
N ALA A 725 -21.33 -28.73 -17.46
CA ALA A 725 -20.45 -27.57 -17.38
C ALA A 725 -19.25 -27.89 -16.50
N LEU A 726 -18.03 -27.83 -17.06
CA LEU A 726 -16.79 -28.06 -16.33
C LEU A 726 -16.42 -26.81 -15.51
N HIS A 727 -16.14 -27.00 -14.21
CA HIS A 727 -15.61 -25.94 -13.37
C HIS A 727 -14.18 -25.55 -13.82
N PRO A 728 -13.79 -24.24 -13.84
CA PRO A 728 -12.49 -23.80 -14.34
C PRO A 728 -11.28 -24.37 -13.55
N ASN A 729 -11.48 -24.75 -12.29
CA ASN A 729 -10.45 -25.36 -11.45
C ASN A 729 -10.40 -26.90 -11.54
N PHE A 730 -11.30 -27.53 -12.29
CA PHE A 730 -11.33 -28.98 -12.45
C PHE A 730 -10.08 -29.48 -13.21
N ARG A 731 -9.46 -30.55 -12.69
CA ARG A 731 -8.29 -31.21 -13.29
C ARG A 731 -8.49 -32.71 -13.27
N LEU A 732 -8.19 -33.36 -14.39
CA LEU A 732 -8.34 -34.79 -14.62
C LEU A 732 -6.98 -35.40 -14.97
N ILE A 733 -6.60 -36.47 -14.29
CA ILE A 733 -5.43 -37.30 -14.64
C ILE A 733 -5.94 -38.71 -14.91
N LEU A 734 -5.54 -39.28 -16.04
CA LEU A 734 -5.85 -40.65 -16.45
C LEU A 734 -4.58 -41.49 -16.35
N THR A 735 -4.63 -42.66 -15.73
CA THR A 735 -3.51 -43.63 -15.73
C THR A 735 -3.93 -44.90 -16.45
N SER A 736 -2.97 -45.52 -17.14
CA SER A 736 -3.17 -46.72 -17.95
C SER A 736 -1.99 -47.67 -17.77
N HIS A 737 -2.23 -48.98 -17.86
CA HIS A 737 -1.18 -49.99 -17.98
C HIS A 737 -0.83 -50.33 -19.45
N ALA A 738 -1.69 -49.97 -20.40
CA ALA A 738 -1.53 -50.30 -21.81
C ALA A 738 -0.59 -49.31 -22.53
N CYS A 739 0.22 -49.82 -23.48
CA CYS A 739 1.16 -48.97 -24.23
C CYS A 739 0.43 -47.86 -24.99
N ARG A 740 1.08 -46.71 -25.22
CA ARG A 740 0.56 -45.61 -26.04
C ARG A 740 -0.04 -46.11 -27.37
N ASP A 741 0.65 -47.02 -28.04
CA ASP A 741 0.26 -47.57 -29.34
C ASP A 741 -1.13 -48.24 -29.33
N SER A 742 -1.57 -48.73 -28.17
CA SER A 742 -2.85 -49.41 -28.01
C SER A 742 -4.06 -48.47 -27.98
N PHE A 743 -3.86 -47.18 -27.68
CA PHE A 743 -4.94 -46.18 -27.62
C PHE A 743 -5.17 -45.44 -28.95
N GLY A 744 -4.27 -45.62 -29.92
CA GLY A 744 -4.33 -44.95 -31.22
C GLY A 744 -4.37 -43.42 -31.11
N GLU A 745 -5.11 -42.79 -32.02
CA GLU A 745 -5.02 -41.34 -32.24
C GLU A 745 -5.73 -40.46 -31.20
N ILE A 746 -6.52 -41.04 -30.28
CA ILE A 746 -7.19 -40.30 -29.21
C ILE A 746 -6.16 -39.56 -28.33
N LEU A 747 -4.96 -40.16 -28.20
CA LEU A 747 -3.87 -39.61 -27.40
C LEU A 747 -3.12 -38.47 -28.06
N HIS A 748 -3.15 -38.31 -29.39
CA HIS A 748 -2.44 -37.19 -30.05
C HIS A 748 -3.00 -35.81 -29.70
N LYS A 749 -4.17 -35.76 -29.05
CA LYS A 749 -4.84 -34.52 -28.62
C LYS A 749 -4.67 -34.25 -27.13
N MET A 750 -4.00 -35.13 -26.38
CA MET A 750 -3.78 -34.99 -24.93
C MET A 750 -2.29 -35.13 -24.61
N PRO A 751 -1.75 -34.36 -23.66
CA PRO A 751 -0.37 -34.57 -23.21
C PRO A 751 -0.27 -35.94 -22.53
N THR A 752 0.57 -36.81 -23.09
CA THR A 752 0.84 -38.15 -22.55
C THR A 752 2.22 -38.23 -21.94
N LEU A 753 2.33 -38.73 -20.71
CA LEU A 753 3.61 -39.03 -20.07
C LEU A 753 3.84 -40.55 -20.05
N ASP A 754 4.89 -41.01 -20.74
CA ASP A 754 5.24 -42.44 -20.71
C ASP A 754 6.10 -42.82 -19.51
N GLY A 755 5.59 -43.77 -18.72
CA GLY A 755 6.18 -44.25 -17.46
C GLY A 755 7.10 -45.47 -17.61
N TYR A 756 7.47 -45.89 -18.83
CA TYR A 756 8.35 -47.05 -19.05
C TYR A 756 9.77 -46.93 -18.50
N LEU A 757 10.19 -47.89 -17.67
CA LEU A 757 11.53 -47.95 -17.09
C LEU A 757 12.54 -48.53 -18.08
N HIS A 758 13.44 -47.69 -18.60
CA HIS A 758 14.51 -48.12 -19.48
C HIS A 758 15.65 -48.75 -18.68
N SER A 759 16.39 -49.66 -19.33
CA SER A 759 17.59 -50.33 -18.82
C SER A 759 18.62 -49.40 -18.17
N ASP A 760 18.73 -48.17 -18.68
CA ASP A 760 19.77 -47.22 -18.30
C ASP A 760 19.39 -46.46 -17.02
N ASP A 761 18.09 -46.35 -16.75
CA ASP A 761 17.54 -45.67 -15.57
C ASP A 761 17.56 -46.57 -14.32
N MET A 762 17.72 -47.88 -14.51
CA MET A 762 17.74 -48.88 -13.43
C MET A 762 18.87 -48.64 -12.44
N VAL A 763 20.00 -48.10 -12.89
CA VAL A 763 21.13 -47.77 -12.01
C VAL A 763 20.70 -46.72 -10.99
N ASP A 764 20.02 -45.66 -11.43
CA ASP A 764 19.59 -44.59 -10.54
C ASP A 764 18.43 -45.04 -9.62
N VAL A 765 17.52 -45.88 -10.11
CA VAL A 765 16.46 -46.49 -9.28
C VAL A 765 17.03 -47.41 -8.21
N MET A 766 18.05 -48.22 -8.54
CA MET A 766 18.74 -49.05 -7.56
C MET A 766 19.53 -48.22 -6.56
N LEU A 767 20.16 -47.11 -6.99
CA LEU A 767 20.80 -46.17 -6.06
C LEU A 767 19.80 -45.58 -5.06
N ASP A 768 18.62 -45.17 -5.53
CA ASP A 768 17.55 -44.70 -4.64
C ASP A 768 17.13 -45.79 -3.65
N LYS A 769 16.92 -47.02 -4.13
CA LYS A 769 16.54 -48.17 -3.28
C LYS A 769 17.60 -48.52 -2.25
N ILE A 770 18.86 -48.64 -2.67
CA ILE A 770 20.03 -48.90 -1.81
C ILE A 770 20.15 -47.80 -0.75
N SER A 771 19.96 -46.54 -1.14
CA SER A 771 20.00 -45.41 -0.21
C SER A 771 18.84 -45.39 0.80
N SER A 772 17.70 -45.98 0.44
CA SER A 772 16.52 -46.08 1.31
C SER A 772 16.59 -47.25 2.30
N GLU A 773 17.19 -48.38 1.90
CA GLU A 773 17.23 -49.62 2.69
C GLU A 773 18.48 -49.73 3.56
N SER A 774 19.60 -49.12 3.16
CA SER A 774 20.76 -49.02 4.03
C SER A 774 20.48 -47.98 5.12
N GLY A 775 19.97 -48.46 6.26
CA GLY A 775 19.60 -47.68 7.46
C GLY A 775 20.71 -46.83 8.10
N LYS A 776 21.84 -46.65 7.41
CA LYS A 776 22.96 -45.77 7.76
C LYS A 776 22.92 -44.40 7.06
N PHE A 777 22.12 -44.19 6.02
CA PHE A 777 22.16 -42.90 5.29
C PHE A 777 21.31 -41.80 5.94
N THR A 778 22.02 -40.85 6.54
CA THR A 778 21.55 -39.54 7.03
C THR A 778 21.02 -38.61 5.93
N LEU A 779 21.09 -38.99 4.65
CA LEU A 779 20.77 -38.10 3.53
C LEU A 779 19.27 -37.77 3.44
N LYS A 780 18.39 -38.76 3.63
CA LYS A 780 16.92 -38.56 3.58
C LYS A 780 16.43 -37.70 4.75
N THR A 781 16.99 -37.91 5.94
CA THR A 781 16.69 -37.06 7.11
C THR A 781 17.29 -35.66 6.94
N ALA A 782 18.53 -35.54 6.48
CA ALA A 782 19.17 -34.24 6.21
C ALA A 782 18.43 -33.41 5.15
N LEU A 783 17.91 -34.04 4.08
CA LEU A 783 17.10 -33.37 3.06
C LEU A 783 15.76 -32.87 3.62
N LYS A 784 15.08 -33.69 4.44
CA LYS A 784 13.84 -33.28 5.13
C LYS A 784 14.10 -32.11 6.09
N ASP A 785 15.16 -32.20 6.87
CA ASP A 785 15.57 -31.13 7.79
C ASP A 785 15.92 -29.84 7.04
N HIS A 786 16.61 -29.95 5.91
CA HIS A 786 16.94 -28.81 5.06
C HIS A 786 15.67 -28.18 4.46
N ALA A 787 14.69 -28.96 4.01
CA ALA A 787 13.41 -28.43 3.54
C ALA A 787 12.61 -27.73 4.64
N LEU A 788 12.54 -28.33 5.83
CA LEU A 788 11.86 -27.72 6.97
C LEU A 788 12.50 -26.37 7.31
N LEU A 789 13.83 -26.32 7.37
CA LEU A 789 14.57 -25.08 7.60
C LEU A 789 14.35 -24.06 6.48
N ALA A 790 14.28 -24.49 5.22
CA ALA A 790 14.00 -23.60 4.09
C ALA A 790 12.59 -23.01 4.15
N GLN A 791 11.59 -23.80 4.56
CA GLN A 791 10.23 -23.32 4.78
C GLN A 791 10.14 -22.35 5.95
N GLN A 792 10.83 -22.64 7.06
CA GLN A 792 10.93 -21.74 8.20
C GLN A 792 11.61 -20.42 7.83
N TYR A 793 12.65 -20.47 7.00
CA TYR A 793 13.33 -19.30 6.45
C TYR A 793 12.40 -18.46 5.56
N GLU A 794 11.62 -19.09 4.67
CA GLU A 794 10.65 -18.37 3.82
C GLU A 794 9.55 -17.70 4.65
N ALA A 795 9.01 -18.40 5.67
CA ALA A 795 8.06 -17.82 6.61
C ALA A 795 8.66 -16.65 7.40
N ALA A 796 9.92 -16.77 7.82
CA ALA A 796 10.65 -15.71 8.50
C ALA A 796 10.88 -14.49 7.62
N GLN A 797 11.21 -14.68 6.34
CA GLN A 797 11.39 -13.60 5.37
C GLN A 797 10.06 -12.86 5.11
N ASN A 798 8.94 -13.59 5.03
CA ASN A 798 7.60 -12.98 4.92
C ASN A 798 7.22 -12.18 6.18
N GLN A 799 7.62 -12.63 7.37
CA GLN A 799 7.42 -11.86 8.61
C GLN A 799 8.30 -10.60 8.64
N LEU A 800 9.55 -10.67 8.19
CA LEU A 800 10.43 -9.48 8.06
C LEU A 800 9.80 -8.44 7.12
N THR A 801 9.25 -8.91 5.99
CA THR A 801 8.55 -8.08 5.01
C THR A 801 7.39 -7.30 5.66
N LYS A 802 6.59 -7.97 6.52
CA LYS A 802 5.50 -7.33 7.29
C LYS A 802 5.99 -6.36 8.38
N LEU A 803 7.11 -6.68 9.05
CA LEU A 803 7.70 -5.76 10.03
C LEU A 803 8.21 -4.48 9.36
N LEU A 804 8.77 -4.60 8.15
CA LEU A 804 9.17 -3.45 7.34
C LEU A 804 7.96 -2.59 6.94
N GLU A 805 6.81 -3.19 6.60
CA GLU A 805 5.56 -2.44 6.36
C GLU A 805 5.15 -1.64 7.59
N ALA A 806 5.08 -2.30 8.74
CA ALA A 806 4.66 -1.68 9.99
C ALA A 806 5.60 -0.51 10.38
N ALA A 807 6.90 -0.70 10.17
CA ALA A 807 7.90 0.34 10.40
C ALA A 807 7.75 1.52 9.42
N ALA A 808 7.43 1.26 8.15
CA ALA A 808 7.27 2.30 7.14
C ALA A 808 5.97 3.12 7.30
N VAL A 809 4.92 2.54 7.89
CA VAL A 809 3.66 3.25 8.15
C VAL A 809 3.80 4.24 9.31
N THR A 810 4.56 3.89 10.34
CA THR A 810 4.55 4.65 11.61
C THR A 810 5.40 5.92 11.59
N THR A 811 6.26 6.16 10.59
CA THR A 811 7.14 7.35 10.44
C THR A 811 8.06 7.70 11.61
N GLN A 812 7.94 7.03 12.77
CA GLN A 812 8.56 7.43 14.03
C GLN A 812 9.50 6.38 14.62
N PHE A 813 9.76 5.25 13.96
CA PHE A 813 10.69 4.19 14.43
C PHE A 813 10.59 3.90 15.94
N PRO A 814 9.48 3.31 16.41
CA PRO A 814 9.39 2.93 17.81
C PRO A 814 10.50 1.91 18.14
N LEU A 815 11.19 2.16 19.25
CA LEU A 815 12.36 1.39 19.72
C LEU A 815 12.09 -0.12 19.86
N SER A 816 10.84 -0.51 20.11
CA SER A 816 10.43 -1.91 20.17
C SER A 816 10.42 -2.57 18.79
N GLN A 817 9.94 -1.87 17.76
CA GLN A 817 9.87 -2.41 16.40
C GLN A 817 11.27 -2.49 15.76
N THR A 818 12.16 -1.53 16.03
CA THR A 818 13.55 -1.57 15.53
C THR A 818 14.35 -2.72 16.15
N LYS A 819 14.15 -3.00 17.44
CA LYS A 819 14.74 -4.17 18.12
C LYS A 819 14.21 -5.47 17.54
N ALA A 820 12.88 -5.62 17.42
CA ALA A 820 12.27 -6.81 16.85
C ALA A 820 12.70 -7.06 15.40
N LEU A 821 12.84 -5.99 14.59
CA LEU A 821 13.36 -6.07 13.24
C LEU A 821 14.81 -6.58 13.25
N ARG A 822 15.67 -6.01 14.08
CA ARG A 822 17.08 -6.42 14.18
C ARG A 822 17.22 -7.89 14.58
N GLU A 823 16.51 -8.31 15.62
CA GLU A 823 16.49 -9.72 16.07
C GLU A 823 16.01 -10.66 14.96
N ARG A 824 15.03 -10.22 14.15
CA ARG A 824 14.54 -11.03 13.03
C ARG A 824 15.56 -11.13 11.90
N VAL A 825 16.25 -10.03 11.57
CA VAL A 825 17.28 -9.99 10.53
C VAL A 825 18.47 -10.85 10.92
N THR A 826 18.95 -10.74 12.17
CA THR A 826 20.07 -11.58 12.65
C THR A 826 19.70 -13.07 12.66
N ALA A 827 18.48 -13.40 13.09
CA ALA A 827 17.98 -14.78 13.02
C ALA A 827 17.89 -15.30 11.57
N LEU A 828 17.52 -14.44 10.61
CA LEU A 828 17.49 -14.79 9.19
C LEU A 828 18.89 -15.02 8.61
N GLN A 829 19.87 -14.18 8.96
CA GLN A 829 21.27 -14.35 8.56
C GLN A 829 21.84 -15.66 9.10
N GLN A 830 21.59 -15.98 10.38
CA GLN A 830 21.98 -17.24 10.99
C GLN A 830 21.31 -18.44 10.30
N ALA A 831 19.99 -18.38 10.09
CA ALA A 831 19.25 -19.44 9.40
C ALA A 831 19.77 -19.67 7.97
N ARG A 832 20.13 -18.60 7.26
CA ARG A 832 20.72 -18.66 5.92
C ARG A 832 22.08 -19.34 5.93
N GLN A 833 22.91 -19.05 6.92
CA GLN A 833 24.22 -19.70 7.07
C GLN A 833 24.06 -21.19 7.35
N ILE A 834 23.18 -21.56 8.29
CA ILE A 834 22.84 -22.96 8.59
C ILE A 834 22.34 -23.69 7.35
N LEU A 835 21.49 -23.06 6.53
CA LEU A 835 21.00 -23.63 5.28
C LEU A 835 22.13 -23.88 4.27
N ARG A 836 23.07 -22.94 4.14
CA ARG A 836 24.24 -23.10 3.27
C ARG A 836 25.14 -24.25 3.72
N ASP A 837 25.40 -24.34 5.01
CA ASP A 837 26.28 -25.37 5.59
C ASP A 837 25.62 -26.75 5.43
N LYS A 838 24.34 -26.89 5.79
CA LYS A 838 23.59 -28.13 5.55
C LYS A 838 23.54 -28.52 4.07
N ARG A 839 23.40 -27.55 3.16
CA ARG A 839 23.42 -27.82 1.72
C ARG A 839 24.78 -28.37 1.28
N ARG A 840 25.88 -27.83 1.79
CA ARG A 840 27.24 -28.32 1.52
C ARG A 840 27.42 -29.74 2.05
N ASP A 841 26.96 -30.01 3.27
CA ASP A 841 27.03 -31.35 3.87
C ASP A 841 26.24 -32.37 3.04
N ILE A 842 25.01 -32.03 2.64
CA ILE A 842 24.18 -32.88 1.76
C ILE A 842 24.88 -33.16 0.43
N GLN A 843 25.52 -32.15 -0.17
CA GLN A 843 26.26 -32.33 -1.43
C GLN A 843 27.45 -33.28 -1.28
N GLU A 844 28.19 -33.19 -0.18
CA GLU A 844 29.32 -34.07 0.09
C GLU A 844 28.86 -35.50 0.39
N GLN A 845 27.81 -35.66 1.19
CA GLN A 845 27.21 -36.98 1.45
C GLN A 845 26.71 -37.62 0.14
N LEU A 846 26.04 -36.86 -0.71
CA LEU A 846 25.54 -37.34 -2.00
C LEU A 846 26.68 -37.75 -2.94
N ARG A 847 27.82 -37.04 -2.90
CA ARG A 847 29.04 -37.41 -3.64
C ARG A 847 29.60 -38.75 -3.14
N LEU A 848 29.70 -38.95 -1.83
CA LEU A 848 30.20 -40.19 -1.22
C LEU A 848 29.30 -41.39 -1.54
N VAL A 849 27.97 -41.23 -1.44
CA VAL A 849 26.99 -42.29 -1.79
C VAL A 849 27.17 -42.73 -3.24
N LYS A 850 27.26 -41.76 -4.17
CA LYS A 850 27.48 -42.06 -5.58
C LYS A 850 28.79 -42.82 -5.78
N LEU A 851 29.87 -42.45 -5.08
CA LEU A 851 31.16 -43.12 -5.25
C LEU A 851 31.11 -44.59 -4.79
N GLN A 852 30.44 -44.87 -3.65
CA GLN A 852 30.41 -46.20 -3.04
C GLN A 852 29.36 -47.14 -3.65
N CYS A 853 28.17 -46.64 -3.95
CA CYS A 853 27.02 -47.48 -4.34
C CYS A 853 26.83 -47.63 -5.85
N THR A 854 27.39 -46.73 -6.68
CA THR A 854 27.27 -46.83 -8.16
C THR A 854 27.76 -48.16 -8.74
N PRO A 855 28.90 -48.75 -8.33
CA PRO A 855 29.32 -50.03 -8.91
C PRO A 855 28.32 -51.16 -8.62
N ILE A 856 27.75 -51.20 -7.41
CA ILE A 856 26.73 -52.20 -7.00
C ILE A 856 25.42 -51.98 -7.77
N ALA A 857 25.00 -50.73 -7.93
CA ALA A 857 23.79 -50.41 -8.69
C ALA A 857 23.95 -50.76 -10.18
N ARG A 858 25.15 -50.58 -10.75
CA ARG A 858 25.46 -50.98 -12.15
C ARG A 858 25.39 -52.48 -12.35
N THR A 859 25.92 -53.28 -11.42
CA THR A 859 25.83 -54.74 -11.52
C THR A 859 24.39 -55.23 -11.38
N GLY A 860 23.64 -54.69 -10.43
CA GLY A 860 22.21 -55.01 -10.26
C GLY A 860 21.38 -54.63 -11.50
N ALA A 861 21.60 -53.45 -12.07
CA ALA A 861 20.93 -53.02 -13.30
C ALA A 861 21.25 -53.96 -14.48
N ALA A 862 22.51 -54.37 -14.63
CA ALA A 862 22.90 -55.34 -15.67
C ALA A 862 22.19 -56.69 -15.52
N VAL A 863 22.02 -57.19 -14.29
CA VAL A 863 21.28 -58.43 -14.01
C VAL A 863 19.79 -58.27 -14.34
N PHE A 864 19.16 -57.17 -13.93
CA PHE A 864 17.76 -56.88 -14.25
C PHE A 864 17.53 -56.79 -15.76
N ASN A 865 18.44 -56.13 -16.48
CA ASN A 865 18.37 -55.99 -17.93
C ASN A 865 18.54 -57.35 -18.64
N ALA A 866 19.45 -58.20 -18.17
CA ALA A 866 19.61 -59.55 -18.68
C ALA A 866 18.37 -60.40 -18.45
N PHE A 867 17.74 -60.31 -17.28
CA PHE A 867 16.52 -61.05 -16.95
C PHE A 867 15.32 -60.61 -17.79
N ASN A 868 15.13 -59.29 -17.95
CA ASN A 868 14.07 -58.75 -18.81
C ASN A 868 14.28 -59.07 -20.29
N ALA A 869 15.53 -59.12 -20.77
CA ALA A 869 15.83 -59.55 -22.13
C ALA A 869 15.42 -61.02 -22.38
N VAL A 870 15.67 -61.90 -21.40
CA VAL A 870 15.27 -63.31 -21.43
C VAL A 870 13.74 -63.48 -21.40
N LEU A 871 13.03 -62.74 -20.54
CA LEU A 871 11.56 -62.77 -20.48
C LEU A 871 10.89 -62.26 -21.76
N ASN A 872 11.51 -61.28 -22.43
CA ASN A 872 11.00 -60.70 -23.68
C ASN A 872 11.48 -61.45 -24.94
N GLY A 873 12.14 -62.61 -24.80
CA GLY A 873 12.52 -63.48 -25.92
C GLY A 873 13.75 -63.03 -26.73
N TYR A 874 14.54 -62.08 -26.23
CA TYR A 874 15.79 -61.65 -26.86
C TYR A 874 16.98 -62.48 -26.35
N THR A 875 17.77 -63.07 -27.25
CA THR A 875 19.02 -63.78 -26.89
C THR A 875 20.02 -62.80 -26.27
N SER A 876 20.30 -62.96 -24.97
CA SER A 876 21.32 -62.19 -24.27
C SER A 876 22.74 -62.61 -24.69
N PRO A 877 23.73 -61.68 -24.80
CA PRO A 877 25.14 -62.05 -24.81
C PRO A 877 25.55 -62.67 -23.45
N PRO A 878 26.58 -63.55 -23.42
CA PRO A 878 26.97 -64.26 -22.20
C PRO A 878 27.52 -63.31 -21.14
N LEU A 879 27.00 -63.43 -19.92
CA LEU A 879 27.51 -62.75 -18.72
C LEU A 879 28.90 -63.32 -18.36
N THR A 880 29.96 -62.54 -18.52
CA THR A 880 31.26 -62.81 -17.89
C THR A 880 31.38 -62.03 -16.59
N LEU A 881 31.14 -62.71 -15.46
CA LEU A 881 31.42 -62.21 -14.12
C LEU A 881 32.94 -62.26 -13.87
N GLN A 882 33.61 -61.10 -13.90
CA GLN A 882 34.90 -60.95 -13.22
C GLN A 882 34.66 -60.49 -11.79
N THR A 883 34.69 -61.43 -10.85
CA THR A 883 34.76 -61.14 -9.42
C THR A 883 36.18 -60.69 -9.09
N GLY A 884 36.40 -59.37 -9.08
CA GLY A 884 37.57 -58.79 -8.43
C GLY A 884 37.46 -59.03 -6.92
N ILE A 885 38.33 -59.89 -6.38
CA ILE A 885 38.47 -60.14 -4.96
C ILE A 885 38.81 -58.81 -4.28
N GLY A 886 37.94 -58.32 -3.40
CA GLY A 886 38.20 -57.08 -2.67
C GLY A 886 37.05 -56.66 -1.75
N SER A 887 37.01 -57.28 -0.57
CA SER A 887 36.24 -56.91 0.63
C SER A 887 34.72 -57.12 0.61
N SER A 888 34.31 -57.94 1.57
CA SER A 888 32.97 -58.27 2.00
C SER A 888 32.15 -57.04 2.44
N CYS A 889 30.86 -57.07 2.15
CA CYS A 889 29.84 -56.48 3.01
C CYS A 889 28.67 -57.48 3.14
N LYS A 890 28.37 -57.81 4.40
CA LYS A 890 27.27 -58.67 4.83
C LYS A 890 25.93 -58.05 4.54
#